data_AF-A0A2V9UQV2-F1
#
_entry.id   AF-A0A2V9UQV2-F1
#
_cell.length_a   1.000
_cell.length_b   1.000
_cell.length_c   1.000
_cell.angle_alpha   90.00
_cell.angle_beta   90.00
_cell.angle_gamma   90.00
#
_symmetry.space_group_name_H-M   'P 1'
#
loop_
_entity.id
_entity.type
_entity.pdbx_description
1 polymer ?
#
loop_
_entity_poly.entity_id
_entity_poly.type
_entity_poly.pdbx_seq_one_letter_code
_entity_poly.pdbx_strand_id
1 'polypeptide(L)'
;QLIGGMVLHEGKIAEMKTGEGKTLVATLPVYLNALGGRGVHVVTVNDYLAKRDSEWMGKLYKFLGLSVGVIVHDLDDEERREAYAADVTYGTNNEFGFDYLRDNMKFDLRDCVQRVHNFAIVDEVDSILIDEARTPLIISGASEESTDKYYKVNRIIPKLEKGEEVDTAPGEPKILTGDFVVDEKHRNITVTEEGWEKVEKLLGIGNIADPENWALKHHVDTAIKAHAIYRKDVEYVVKDGEVIIVDEFTGRLMPGRRWSDGLHQAIEAKENVKIERENQTLATITFQNYFRMYQKLAGMTGTAETEAPEFDKIYRLEVTVIPTNRELLRKENPDIVYRTEKEKYFAAADEIQRLHDTGQPVLVGTTSIEKSERLSELLKKKGIKHVVLNAKYHEREAEIVAQAGRKGMVTIATNMAGRGTDILLGGNPEFIAKQECVKKGIAQPLRAAQGKVGADVDNSNRTLWYYAGNEYSVPTDQWSEILSRYEADTARDHDEVTAVGGLHILGTERHEARRIDHQLRGRAGRQGDPGSSRFYLSLEDDLMRIFAKEWVSTLLQRLGMEEGVPIESRMITRRIEAAQKAVEGQNFESRKHLLEYDDVMNKQRVAVYGLRRRLLEGLDQKDLIIEDYVSAILGDLIQQYCPEKSHVDDWDLKGLKEAIFTKFGVDIYAEGIKPEEMNRQELGDAIFDKLKERYDAKEKLISADAMRYHERTIMLSVIDQQWKDHLLSMDHLKEGIGLRGYGQHDPLVEYKKESFEMFEDMMQRFQEETVRILYLMQILERPPNSGTMPGGHPEDPSGQGPESGVPSLISGGRGGGNGRPPRQIATSVDDIEEAFQRKKKRELEQARMAGAGDMQTVQQIVRSGDKIGRNDPCPCGSGKKYKKCCGSGA
;
A
#
# COMPACT_ATOMS: atom_id res chain seq x y z
N GLN A 1 26.87 -3.33 13.93
CA GLN A 1 26.06 -4.52 13.56
C GLN A 1 25.24 -5.08 14.72
N LEU A 2 25.85 -5.57 15.81
CA LEU A 2 25.09 -6.10 16.97
C LEU A 2 24.09 -5.09 17.55
N ILE A 3 24.49 -3.82 17.70
CA ILE A 3 23.58 -2.74 18.14
C ILE A 3 22.38 -2.61 17.20
N GLY A 4 22.61 -2.62 15.89
CA GLY A 4 21.53 -2.59 14.90
C GLY A 4 20.59 -3.79 15.02
N GLY A 5 21.13 -4.99 15.29
CA GLY A 5 20.33 -6.19 15.53
C GLY A 5 19.43 -6.08 16.78
N MET A 6 19.93 -5.46 17.86
CA MET A 6 19.15 -5.19 19.07
C MET A 6 18.01 -4.20 18.78
N VAL A 7 18.33 -3.08 18.10
CA VAL A 7 17.35 -2.05 17.70
C VAL A 7 16.24 -2.65 16.83
N LEU A 8 16.60 -3.46 15.83
CA LEU A 8 15.62 -4.16 15.00
C LEU A 8 14.76 -5.14 15.81
N HIS A 9 15.36 -5.86 16.77
CA HIS A 9 14.59 -6.76 17.62
C HIS A 9 13.59 -6.01 18.53
N GLU A 10 13.92 -4.79 18.97
CA GLU A 10 13.03 -3.92 19.76
C GLU A 10 11.84 -3.36 18.96
N GLY A 11 11.77 -3.59 17.64
CA GLY A 11 10.71 -3.04 16.81
C GLY A 11 10.94 -1.58 16.43
N LYS A 12 12.21 -1.21 16.18
CA LYS A 12 12.64 0.15 15.83
C LYS A 12 13.30 0.17 14.45
N ILE A 13 13.59 1.37 13.96
CA ILE A 13 14.36 1.58 12.75
C ILE A 13 15.84 1.75 13.09
N ALA A 14 16.68 0.88 12.52
CA ALA A 14 18.13 1.00 12.58
C ALA A 14 18.64 1.80 11.38
N GLU A 15 19.02 3.07 11.59
CA GLU A 15 19.71 3.83 10.56
C GLU A 15 21.19 3.43 10.51
N MET A 16 21.57 2.72 9.45
CA MET A 16 22.91 2.23 9.18
C MET A 16 23.37 2.69 7.80
N LYS A 17 24.49 3.41 7.74
CA LYS A 17 25.06 3.87 6.46
C LYS A 17 25.36 2.69 5.54
N THR A 18 25.34 2.93 4.22
CA THR A 18 25.50 1.87 3.23
C THR A 18 26.89 1.24 3.34
N GLY A 19 26.96 -0.10 3.23
CA GLY A 19 28.20 -0.86 3.44
C GLY A 19 28.47 -1.26 4.90
N GLU A 20 27.60 -0.93 5.86
CA GLU A 20 27.70 -1.42 7.26
C GLU A 20 27.18 -2.87 7.44
N GLY A 21 26.72 -3.50 6.36
CA GLY A 21 26.22 -4.89 6.35
C GLY A 21 24.78 -5.06 6.82
N LYS A 22 23.85 -4.21 6.35
CA LYS A 22 22.41 -4.25 6.68
C LYS A 22 21.81 -5.66 6.56
N THR A 23 22.04 -6.32 5.42
CA THR A 23 21.55 -7.69 5.15
C THR A 23 21.99 -8.69 6.22
N LEU A 24 23.25 -8.65 6.65
CA LEU A 24 23.75 -9.51 7.72
C LEU A 24 23.17 -9.13 9.08
N VAL A 25 23.00 -7.83 9.36
CA VAL A 25 22.43 -7.36 10.63
C VAL A 25 21.00 -7.85 10.84
N ALA A 26 20.19 -7.91 9.77
CA ALA A 26 18.83 -8.43 9.83
C ALA A 26 18.78 -9.91 10.26
N THR A 27 19.85 -10.69 10.07
CA THR A 27 19.84 -12.11 10.45
C THR A 27 19.66 -12.34 11.94
N LEU A 28 20.19 -11.45 12.77
CA LEU A 28 20.15 -11.54 14.24
C LEU A 28 18.69 -11.48 14.77
N PRO A 29 17.91 -10.42 14.52
CA PRO A 29 16.51 -10.35 14.95
C PRO A 29 15.64 -11.36 14.21
N VAL A 30 15.90 -11.66 12.93
CA VAL A 30 15.11 -12.66 12.19
C VAL A 30 15.22 -14.02 12.86
N TYR A 31 16.45 -14.50 13.12
CA TYR A 31 16.67 -15.78 13.78
C TYR A 31 15.95 -15.83 15.14
N LEU A 32 16.18 -14.81 15.99
CA LEU A 32 15.59 -14.77 17.34
C LEU A 32 14.06 -14.80 17.33
N ASN A 33 13.42 -14.08 16.40
CA ASN A 33 11.96 -14.04 16.31
C ASN A 33 11.35 -15.26 15.57
N ALA A 34 12.13 -15.91 14.71
CA ALA A 34 11.72 -17.14 14.02
C ALA A 34 11.62 -18.34 14.97
N LEU A 35 12.38 -18.35 16.07
CA LEU A 35 12.29 -19.38 17.12
C LEU A 35 10.89 -19.53 17.73
N GLY A 36 10.02 -18.52 17.60
CA GLY A 36 8.63 -18.60 18.02
C GLY A 36 7.73 -19.47 17.12
N GLY A 37 8.22 -19.94 15.97
CA GLY A 37 7.47 -20.79 15.03
C GLY A 37 6.27 -20.11 14.36
N ARG A 38 6.10 -18.79 14.56
CA ARG A 38 5.01 -17.98 13.98
C ARG A 38 5.38 -17.29 12.68
N GLY A 39 6.65 -17.39 12.27
CA GLY A 39 7.16 -16.80 11.06
C GLY A 39 7.75 -15.41 11.17
N VAL A 40 8.69 -15.10 10.26
CA VAL A 40 9.25 -13.77 10.07
C VAL A 40 9.25 -13.41 8.60
N HIS A 41 8.73 -12.23 8.26
CA HIS A 41 8.77 -11.70 6.90
C HIS A 41 9.93 -10.70 6.76
N VAL A 42 10.78 -10.90 5.76
CA VAL A 42 11.85 -9.97 5.39
C VAL A 42 11.47 -9.32 4.07
N VAL A 43 11.15 -8.03 4.13
CA VAL A 43 10.64 -7.28 2.99
C VAL A 43 11.76 -6.52 2.32
N THR A 44 11.88 -6.69 1.01
CA THR A 44 12.85 -5.99 0.15
C THR A 44 12.14 -5.19 -0.93
N VAL A 45 12.90 -4.38 -1.67
CA VAL A 45 12.38 -3.44 -2.67
C VAL A 45 12.01 -4.13 -4.00
N ASN A 46 12.61 -5.29 -4.31
CA ASN A 46 12.33 -6.03 -5.54
C ASN A 46 12.66 -7.52 -5.42
N ASP A 47 12.10 -8.32 -6.32
CA ASP A 47 12.21 -9.77 -6.33
C ASP A 47 13.65 -10.27 -6.45
N TYR A 48 14.52 -9.54 -7.16
CA TYR A 48 15.93 -9.90 -7.28
C TYR A 48 16.63 -9.86 -5.92
N LEU A 49 16.39 -8.80 -5.12
CA LEU A 49 16.96 -8.68 -3.78
C LEU A 49 16.37 -9.72 -2.83
N ALA A 50 15.05 -9.96 -2.89
CA ALA A 50 14.39 -11.00 -2.11
C ALA A 50 15.03 -12.37 -2.36
N LYS A 51 15.18 -12.75 -3.64
CA LYS A 51 15.79 -14.02 -4.04
C LYS A 51 17.25 -14.11 -3.59
N ARG A 52 18.07 -13.12 -3.96
CA ARG A 52 19.50 -13.06 -3.59
C ARG A 52 19.71 -13.18 -2.08
N ASP A 53 18.98 -12.41 -1.30
CA ASP A 53 19.18 -12.35 0.16
C ASP A 53 18.64 -13.61 0.84
N SER A 54 17.53 -14.17 0.35
CA SER A 54 17.00 -15.46 0.82
C SER A 54 17.98 -16.61 0.60
N GLU A 55 18.69 -16.63 -0.53
CA GLU A 55 19.70 -17.65 -0.84
C GLU A 55 20.98 -17.41 -0.03
N TRP A 56 21.45 -16.16 0.01
CA TRP A 56 22.70 -15.81 0.65
C TRP A 56 22.64 -15.97 2.17
N MET A 57 21.65 -15.35 2.82
CA MET A 57 21.44 -15.49 4.28
C MET A 57 20.76 -16.81 4.63
N GLY A 58 20.05 -17.43 3.69
CA GLY A 58 19.44 -18.74 3.89
C GLY A 58 20.43 -19.84 4.25
N LYS A 59 21.68 -19.74 3.81
CA LYS A 59 22.77 -20.64 4.24
C LYS A 59 22.93 -20.62 5.76
N LEU A 60 22.90 -19.44 6.37
CA LEU A 60 23.02 -19.27 7.82
C LEU A 60 21.79 -19.81 8.54
N TYR A 61 20.58 -19.48 8.06
CA TYR A 61 19.33 -19.95 8.68
C TYR A 61 19.22 -21.47 8.63
N LYS A 62 19.49 -22.09 7.46
CA LYS A 62 19.47 -23.55 7.29
C LYS A 62 20.52 -24.25 8.15
N PHE A 63 21.73 -23.69 8.23
CA PHE A 63 22.77 -24.19 9.15
C PHE A 63 22.29 -24.21 10.61
N LEU A 64 21.50 -23.22 11.03
CA LEU A 64 20.92 -23.12 12.36
C LEU A 64 19.59 -23.87 12.51
N GLY A 65 19.17 -24.64 11.50
CA GLY A 65 17.97 -25.47 11.53
C GLY A 65 16.65 -24.78 11.17
N LEU A 66 16.70 -23.55 10.64
CA LEU A 66 15.50 -22.82 10.17
C LEU A 66 15.27 -23.04 8.67
N SER A 67 13.99 -23.11 8.30
CA SER A 67 13.54 -23.12 6.91
C SER A 67 13.39 -21.71 6.34
N VAL A 68 13.61 -21.56 5.04
CA VAL A 68 13.56 -20.27 4.34
C VAL A 68 12.72 -20.40 3.07
N GLY A 69 11.69 -19.58 2.96
CA GLY A 69 10.86 -19.42 1.78
C GLY A 69 11.11 -18.07 1.10
N VAL A 70 10.74 -17.97 -0.17
CA VAL A 70 10.82 -16.74 -0.95
C VAL A 70 9.55 -16.56 -1.76
N ILE A 71 8.98 -15.36 -1.73
CA ILE A 71 7.84 -14.95 -2.55
C ILE A 71 8.35 -14.03 -3.64
N VAL A 72 8.16 -14.43 -4.89
CA VAL A 72 8.50 -13.67 -6.11
C VAL A 72 7.32 -13.73 -7.08
N HIS A 73 7.39 -12.92 -8.13
CA HIS A 73 6.45 -13.01 -9.24
C HIS A 73 6.42 -14.42 -9.87
N ASP A 74 5.28 -14.79 -10.45
CA ASP A 74 5.01 -16.08 -11.14
C ASP A 74 4.87 -17.35 -10.28
N LEU A 75 4.91 -17.25 -8.94
CA LEU A 75 4.58 -18.39 -8.06
C LEU A 75 3.07 -18.68 -8.03
N ASP A 76 2.73 -19.98 -8.06
CA ASP A 76 1.35 -20.43 -7.83
C ASP A 76 0.95 -20.47 -6.34
N ASP A 77 -0.33 -20.73 -6.06
CA ASP A 77 -0.87 -20.73 -4.69
C ASP A 77 -0.26 -21.82 -3.79
N GLU A 78 0.17 -22.96 -4.36
CA GLU A 78 0.79 -24.06 -3.60
C GLU A 78 2.22 -23.69 -3.21
N GLU A 79 3.02 -23.19 -4.16
CA GLU A 79 4.37 -22.70 -3.94
C GLU A 79 4.40 -21.54 -2.92
N ARG A 80 3.45 -20.59 -3.03
CA ARG A 80 3.32 -19.49 -2.06
C ARG A 80 3.03 -20.02 -0.65
N ARG A 81 2.12 -20.99 -0.52
CA ARG A 81 1.76 -21.57 0.78
C ARG A 81 2.96 -22.28 1.42
N GLU A 82 3.74 -23.02 0.64
CA GLU A 82 4.99 -23.64 1.12
C GLU A 82 6.00 -22.56 1.59
N ALA A 83 6.17 -21.49 0.82
CA ALA A 83 7.09 -20.40 1.15
C ALA A 83 6.67 -19.61 2.41
N TYR A 84 5.36 -19.39 2.62
CA TYR A 84 4.84 -18.78 3.85
C TYR A 84 4.89 -19.72 5.06
N ALA A 85 4.89 -21.04 4.85
CA ALA A 85 5.00 -22.01 5.94
C ALA A 85 6.41 -22.08 6.56
N ALA A 86 7.45 -21.65 5.82
CA ALA A 86 8.84 -21.61 6.30
C ALA A 86 9.03 -20.73 7.55
N ASP A 87 10.12 -20.86 8.30
CA ASP A 87 10.37 -20.04 9.50
C ASP A 87 10.65 -18.57 9.14
N VAL A 88 11.32 -18.36 8.00
CA VAL A 88 11.65 -17.05 7.42
C VAL A 88 11.14 -16.98 5.99
N THR A 89 10.43 -15.92 5.64
CA THR A 89 9.92 -15.69 4.28
C THR A 89 10.45 -14.36 3.75
N TYR A 90 11.20 -14.39 2.66
CA TYR A 90 11.62 -13.19 1.93
C TYR A 90 10.60 -12.82 0.86
N GLY A 91 10.45 -11.54 0.56
CA GLY A 91 9.57 -11.09 -0.52
C GLY A 91 9.58 -9.58 -0.69
N THR A 92 8.68 -9.08 -1.53
CA THR A 92 8.45 -7.65 -1.72
C THR A 92 7.17 -7.19 -1.02
N ASN A 93 7.11 -5.91 -0.69
CA ASN A 93 5.92 -5.27 -0.14
C ASN A 93 4.67 -5.51 -1.01
N ASN A 94 4.82 -5.43 -2.34
CA ASN A 94 3.76 -5.69 -3.30
C ASN A 94 3.24 -7.12 -3.20
N GLU A 95 4.12 -8.12 -3.28
CA GLU A 95 3.71 -9.53 -3.23
C GLU A 95 3.03 -9.87 -1.90
N PHE A 96 3.62 -9.46 -0.77
CA PHE A 96 3.02 -9.65 0.56
C PHE A 96 1.65 -8.98 0.69
N GLY A 97 1.50 -7.74 0.21
CA GLY A 97 0.24 -7.02 0.32
C GLY A 97 -0.84 -7.56 -0.64
N PHE A 98 -0.47 -7.99 -1.84
CA PHE A 98 -1.42 -8.59 -2.78
C PHE A 98 -1.85 -9.99 -2.37
N ASP A 99 -0.96 -10.81 -1.79
CA ASP A 99 -1.34 -12.10 -1.20
C ASP A 99 -2.33 -11.91 -0.05
N TYR A 100 -2.14 -10.90 0.79
CA TYR A 100 -3.12 -10.54 1.82
C TYR A 100 -4.48 -10.17 1.21
N LEU A 101 -4.51 -9.35 0.15
CA LEU A 101 -5.76 -8.99 -0.51
C LEU A 101 -6.43 -10.22 -1.15
N ARG A 102 -5.66 -11.09 -1.82
CA ARG A 102 -6.15 -12.34 -2.44
C ARG A 102 -6.71 -13.30 -1.40
N ASP A 103 -6.04 -13.48 -0.28
CA ASP A 103 -6.49 -14.37 0.81
C ASP A 103 -7.87 -13.94 1.35
N ASN A 104 -8.12 -12.63 1.44
CA ASN A 104 -9.41 -12.10 1.89
C ASN A 104 -10.53 -12.23 0.83
N MET A 105 -10.21 -12.69 -0.38
CA MET A 105 -11.16 -12.98 -1.46
C MET A 105 -11.40 -14.49 -1.66
N LYS A 106 -10.72 -15.38 -0.92
CA LYS A 106 -10.90 -16.84 -1.03
C LYS A 106 -12.17 -17.32 -0.31
N PHE A 107 -12.71 -18.46 -0.76
CA PHE A 107 -13.92 -19.10 -0.21
C PHE A 107 -13.63 -20.30 0.71
N ASP A 108 -12.37 -20.74 0.78
CA ASP A 108 -11.92 -21.85 1.63
C ASP A 108 -10.60 -21.45 2.31
N LEU A 109 -10.44 -21.84 3.57
CA LEU A 109 -9.20 -21.61 4.32
C LEU A 109 -7.99 -22.31 3.70
N ARG A 110 -8.23 -23.44 3.00
CA ARG A 110 -7.16 -24.21 2.34
C ARG A 110 -6.58 -23.46 1.16
N ASP A 111 -7.33 -22.54 0.55
CA ASP A 111 -6.87 -21.74 -0.59
C ASP A 111 -6.07 -20.50 -0.15
N CYS A 112 -6.08 -20.16 1.14
CA CYS A 112 -5.25 -19.09 1.67
C CYS A 112 -3.76 -19.49 1.64
N VAL A 113 -2.90 -18.53 1.34
CA VAL A 113 -1.45 -18.75 1.25
C VAL A 113 -0.70 -18.19 2.46
N GLN A 114 -1.16 -17.08 3.04
CA GLN A 114 -0.50 -16.45 4.18
C GLN A 114 -0.89 -17.07 5.52
N ARG A 115 -0.02 -16.86 6.49
CA ARG A 115 -0.26 -17.12 7.92
C ARG A 115 -0.32 -15.80 8.70
N VAL A 116 -0.28 -15.89 10.03
CA VAL A 116 -0.33 -14.72 10.93
C VAL A 116 0.80 -13.72 10.66
N HIS A 117 0.47 -12.42 10.70
CA HIS A 117 1.42 -11.31 10.60
C HIS A 117 2.20 -11.14 11.93
N ASN A 118 3.24 -11.95 12.15
CA ASN A 118 3.99 -11.98 13.41
C ASN A 118 5.09 -10.90 13.50
N PHE A 119 6.11 -10.97 12.64
CA PHE A 119 7.22 -10.00 12.64
C PHE A 119 7.63 -9.66 11.22
N ALA A 120 7.72 -8.37 10.89
CA ALA A 120 8.28 -7.88 9.64
C ALA A 120 9.54 -7.04 9.88
N ILE A 121 10.58 -7.31 9.09
CA ILE A 121 11.72 -6.40 8.93
C ILE A 121 11.67 -5.85 7.51
N VAL A 122 11.57 -4.53 7.40
CA VAL A 122 11.57 -3.83 6.12
C VAL A 122 12.97 -3.32 5.82
N ASP A 123 13.61 -3.89 4.80
CA ASP A 123 14.84 -3.33 4.24
C ASP A 123 14.52 -2.10 3.38
N GLU A 124 15.39 -1.11 3.44
CA GLU A 124 15.19 0.22 2.85
C GLU A 124 13.81 0.81 3.20
N VAL A 125 13.53 0.84 4.52
CA VAL A 125 12.24 1.21 5.11
C VAL A 125 11.72 2.58 4.67
N ASP A 126 12.61 3.54 4.38
CA ASP A 126 12.24 4.85 3.86
C ASP A 126 11.64 4.77 2.45
N SER A 127 12.18 3.93 1.58
CA SER A 127 11.57 3.78 0.26
C SER A 127 10.25 3.04 0.29
N ILE A 128 10.13 2.00 1.11
CA ILE A 128 8.90 1.19 1.14
C ILE A 128 7.78 1.92 1.89
N LEU A 129 8.07 2.43 3.10
CA LEU A 129 7.03 2.98 3.98
C LEU A 129 6.78 4.49 3.79
N ILE A 130 7.60 5.19 2.99
CA ILE A 130 7.45 6.62 2.68
C ILE A 130 7.29 6.85 1.17
N ASP A 131 8.24 6.39 0.35
CA ASP A 131 8.23 6.68 -1.09
C ASP A 131 7.14 5.90 -1.85
N GLU A 132 7.01 4.60 -1.59
CA GLU A 132 6.03 3.71 -2.23
C GLU A 132 4.66 3.78 -1.54
N ALA A 133 4.62 4.19 -0.28
CA ALA A 133 3.40 4.41 0.50
C ALA A 133 2.52 5.59 0.04
N ARG A 134 2.81 6.15 -1.14
CA ARG A 134 2.00 7.17 -1.82
C ARG A 134 0.78 6.58 -2.54
N THR A 135 0.86 5.33 -2.96
CA THR A 135 -0.21 4.66 -3.71
C THR A 135 -0.66 3.41 -2.96
N PRO A 136 -1.97 3.22 -2.73
CA PRO A 136 -2.49 1.99 -2.13
C PRO A 136 -2.33 0.80 -3.09
N LEU A 137 -2.35 -0.40 -2.53
CA LEU A 137 -2.50 -1.63 -3.30
C LEU A 137 -3.97 -1.84 -3.62
N ILE A 138 -4.29 -2.05 -4.89
CA ILE A 138 -5.66 -2.19 -5.38
C ILE A 138 -5.74 -3.43 -6.27
N ILE A 139 -6.70 -4.32 -5.98
CA ILE A 139 -7.17 -5.35 -6.91
C ILE A 139 -8.45 -4.82 -7.55
N SER A 140 -8.45 -4.71 -8.88
CA SER A 140 -9.63 -4.33 -9.64
C SER A 140 -10.14 -5.49 -10.49
N GLY A 141 -11.45 -5.51 -10.74
CA GLY A 141 -12.10 -6.48 -11.63
C GLY A 141 -13.05 -5.78 -12.59
N ALA A 142 -13.48 -6.48 -13.63
CA ALA A 142 -14.42 -5.94 -14.59
C ALA A 142 -15.76 -5.59 -13.90
N SER A 143 -16.22 -4.36 -14.09
CA SER A 143 -17.52 -3.87 -13.64
C SER A 143 -18.64 -4.46 -14.51
N GLU A 144 -19.82 -4.64 -13.92
CA GLU A 144 -21.05 -4.99 -14.64
C GLU A 144 -21.76 -3.76 -15.24
N GLU A 145 -21.28 -2.54 -14.96
CA GLU A 145 -21.93 -1.32 -15.44
C GLU A 145 -21.90 -1.14 -16.97
N SER A 146 -22.97 -0.55 -17.50
CA SER A 146 -23.06 -0.22 -18.93
C SER A 146 -22.15 0.95 -19.29
N THR A 147 -21.42 0.82 -20.40
CA THR A 147 -20.57 1.87 -20.97
C THR A 147 -21.37 3.00 -21.63
N ASP A 148 -22.70 2.89 -21.71
CA ASP A 148 -23.59 3.89 -22.33
C ASP A 148 -23.46 5.29 -21.71
N LYS A 149 -23.14 5.37 -20.41
CA LYS A 149 -22.98 6.64 -19.68
C LYS A 149 -21.88 7.51 -20.32
N TYR A 150 -20.75 6.91 -20.68
CA TYR A 150 -19.64 7.61 -21.35
C TYR A 150 -20.02 8.18 -22.71
N TYR A 151 -20.78 7.42 -23.50
CA TYR A 151 -21.27 7.92 -24.80
C TYR A 151 -22.23 9.10 -24.61
N LYS A 152 -23.09 9.07 -23.59
CA LYS A 152 -24.01 10.18 -23.29
C LYS A 152 -23.26 11.43 -22.85
N VAL A 153 -22.33 11.31 -21.91
CA VAL A 153 -21.53 12.43 -21.39
C VAL A 153 -20.62 13.01 -22.48
N ASN A 154 -19.90 12.16 -23.23
CA ASN A 154 -18.99 12.63 -24.28
C ASN A 154 -19.68 13.46 -25.38
N ARG A 155 -20.98 13.26 -25.62
CA ARG A 155 -21.76 14.06 -26.59
C ARG A 155 -21.98 15.51 -26.16
N ILE A 156 -21.91 15.81 -24.86
CA ILE A 156 -22.15 17.16 -24.34
C ILE A 156 -20.85 17.95 -24.17
N ILE A 157 -19.71 17.30 -23.94
CA ILE A 157 -18.44 17.96 -23.64
C ILE A 157 -17.99 18.96 -24.71
N PRO A 158 -18.08 18.67 -26.03
CA PRO A 158 -17.71 19.65 -27.07
C PRO A 158 -18.57 20.92 -27.10
N LYS A 159 -19.69 20.95 -26.36
CA LYS A 159 -20.57 22.12 -26.25
C LYS A 159 -20.21 23.03 -25.07
N LEU A 160 -19.27 22.61 -24.22
CA LEU A 160 -18.77 23.39 -23.10
C LEU A 160 -17.61 24.28 -23.55
N GLU A 161 -17.58 25.51 -23.05
CA GLU A 161 -16.59 26.53 -23.38
C GLU A 161 -15.53 26.61 -22.29
N LYS A 162 -14.26 26.41 -22.67
CA LYS A 162 -13.11 26.62 -21.79
C LYS A 162 -12.93 28.12 -21.54
N GLY A 163 -12.84 28.53 -20.29
CA GLY A 163 -12.43 29.89 -19.92
C GLY A 163 -11.12 29.95 -19.14
N GLU A 164 -10.90 31.08 -18.48
CA GLU A 164 -9.65 31.45 -17.82
C GLU A 164 -9.90 31.93 -16.39
N GLU A 165 -8.91 31.71 -15.52
CA GLU A 165 -8.85 32.24 -14.16
C GLU A 165 -8.24 33.64 -14.19
N VAL A 166 -9.03 34.65 -13.83
CA VAL A 166 -8.59 36.04 -13.79
C VAL A 166 -8.28 36.43 -12.35
N ASP A 167 -7.01 36.78 -12.11
CA ASP A 167 -6.57 37.27 -10.80
C ASP A 167 -7.22 38.63 -10.48
N THR A 168 -7.88 38.71 -9.33
CA THR A 168 -8.46 39.93 -8.76
C THR A 168 -7.49 40.57 -7.76
N ALA A 169 -7.88 41.70 -7.15
CA ALA A 169 -7.03 42.39 -6.18
C ALA A 169 -6.67 41.46 -4.99
N PRO A 170 -5.48 41.62 -4.36
CA PRO A 170 -5.06 40.75 -3.26
C PRO A 170 -6.09 40.72 -2.13
N GLY A 171 -6.69 39.55 -1.90
CA GLY A 171 -7.74 39.32 -0.88
C GLY A 171 -9.15 39.17 -1.43
N GLU A 172 -9.37 39.34 -2.73
CA GLU A 172 -10.64 39.03 -3.39
C GLU A 172 -10.63 37.61 -4.01
N PRO A 173 -11.78 36.92 -4.08
CA PRO A 173 -11.88 35.65 -4.77
C PRO A 173 -11.62 35.83 -6.27
N LYS A 174 -10.94 34.86 -6.87
CA LYS A 174 -10.61 34.86 -8.29
C LYS A 174 -11.87 34.65 -9.13
N ILE A 175 -11.91 35.27 -10.30
CA ILE A 175 -13.05 35.15 -11.21
C ILE A 175 -12.74 34.04 -12.22
N LEU A 176 -13.61 33.03 -12.27
CA LEU A 176 -13.56 31.97 -13.27
C LEU A 176 -14.51 32.34 -14.42
N THR A 177 -14.01 32.38 -15.64
CA THR A 177 -14.81 32.63 -16.84
C THR A 177 -15.12 31.33 -17.59
N GLY A 178 -16.16 31.33 -18.42
CA GLY A 178 -16.56 30.16 -19.22
C GLY A 178 -17.26 29.06 -18.42
N ASP A 179 -17.48 27.90 -19.04
CA ASP A 179 -18.14 26.74 -18.43
C ASP A 179 -17.17 25.95 -17.53
N PHE A 180 -15.87 25.95 -17.85
CA PHE A 180 -14.84 25.32 -17.02
C PHE A 180 -13.46 25.96 -17.24
N VAL A 181 -12.59 25.82 -16.23
CA VAL A 181 -11.20 26.30 -16.23
C VAL A 181 -10.24 25.14 -15.97
N VAL A 182 -9.02 25.22 -16.52
CA VAL A 182 -7.99 24.17 -16.40
C VAL A 182 -6.81 24.69 -15.57
N ASP A 183 -6.48 24.00 -14.49
CA ASP A 183 -5.25 24.19 -13.74
C ASP A 183 -4.18 23.23 -14.29
N GLU A 184 -3.31 23.75 -15.16
CA GLU A 184 -2.23 22.97 -15.75
C GLU A 184 -1.18 22.53 -14.73
N LYS A 185 -1.01 23.24 -13.61
CA LYS A 185 -0.01 22.92 -12.58
C LYS A 185 -0.39 21.65 -11.82
N HIS A 186 -1.67 21.52 -11.47
CA HIS A 186 -2.17 20.35 -10.75
C HIS A 186 -2.87 19.33 -11.67
N ARG A 187 -2.85 19.56 -12.99
CA ARG A 187 -3.58 18.79 -14.01
C ARG A 187 -5.03 18.54 -13.60
N ASN A 188 -5.68 19.59 -13.12
CA ASN A 188 -7.06 19.52 -12.66
C ASN A 188 -7.96 20.47 -13.45
N ILE A 189 -9.26 20.27 -13.35
CA ILE A 189 -10.25 21.17 -13.92
C ILE A 189 -11.19 21.64 -12.81
N THR A 190 -11.76 22.83 -13.01
CA THR A 190 -12.82 23.37 -12.17
C THR A 190 -13.96 23.77 -13.08
N VAL A 191 -15.11 23.12 -12.93
CA VAL A 191 -16.35 23.50 -13.64
C VAL A 191 -17.00 24.66 -12.90
N THR A 192 -17.40 25.70 -13.62
CA THR A 192 -18.04 26.88 -13.03
C THR A 192 -19.52 26.60 -12.71
N GLU A 193 -20.16 27.45 -11.90
CA GLU A 193 -21.61 27.32 -11.63
C GLU A 193 -22.42 27.38 -12.94
N GLU A 194 -22.08 28.30 -13.84
CA GLU A 194 -22.70 28.41 -15.17
C GLU A 194 -22.49 27.14 -16.01
N GLY A 195 -21.31 26.53 -15.93
CA GLY A 195 -20.99 25.26 -16.57
C GLY A 195 -21.85 24.11 -16.05
N TRP A 196 -22.05 24.01 -14.73
CA TRP A 196 -22.92 22.98 -14.15
C TRP A 196 -24.38 23.15 -14.58
N GLU A 197 -24.93 24.36 -14.57
CA GLU A 197 -26.30 24.60 -15.08
C GLU A 197 -26.47 24.18 -16.55
N LYS A 198 -25.43 24.41 -17.36
CA LYS A 198 -25.43 24.02 -18.78
C LYS A 198 -25.36 22.51 -18.93
N VAL A 199 -24.55 21.82 -18.12
CA VAL A 199 -24.48 20.36 -18.06
C VAL A 199 -25.83 19.75 -17.67
N GLU A 200 -26.50 20.27 -16.64
CA GLU A 200 -27.81 19.81 -16.18
C GLU A 200 -28.86 19.90 -17.30
N LYS A 201 -28.92 21.04 -18.00
CA LYS A 201 -29.82 21.26 -19.15
C LYS A 201 -29.52 20.31 -20.31
N LEU A 202 -28.24 20.03 -20.59
CA LEU A 202 -27.82 19.17 -21.69
C LEU A 202 -28.06 17.67 -21.41
N LEU A 203 -27.99 17.25 -20.15
CA LEU A 203 -28.24 15.87 -19.72
C LEU A 203 -29.70 15.62 -19.34
N GLY A 204 -30.49 16.67 -19.13
CA GLY A 204 -31.90 16.58 -18.77
C GLY A 204 -32.11 16.07 -17.34
N ILE A 205 -31.21 16.42 -16.43
CA ILE A 205 -31.23 16.01 -15.02
C ILE A 205 -31.61 17.18 -14.11
N GLY A 206 -31.95 16.88 -12.85
CA GLY A 206 -32.14 17.88 -11.80
C GLY A 206 -30.82 18.46 -11.32
N ASN A 207 -30.69 18.69 -10.00
CA ASN A 207 -29.47 19.25 -9.45
C ASN A 207 -28.33 18.20 -9.49
N ILE A 208 -27.20 18.56 -10.09
CA ILE A 208 -26.02 17.69 -10.20
C ILE A 208 -25.40 17.34 -8.84
N ALA A 209 -25.68 18.15 -7.80
CA ALA A 209 -25.22 17.92 -6.45
C ALA A 209 -26.02 16.85 -5.69
N ASP A 210 -27.16 16.41 -6.21
CA ASP A 210 -27.99 15.39 -5.58
C ASP A 210 -27.28 14.01 -5.61
N PRO A 211 -27.39 13.18 -4.53
CA PRO A 211 -26.69 11.89 -4.44
C PRO A 211 -26.91 10.95 -5.63
N GLU A 212 -28.11 10.99 -6.21
CA GLU A 212 -28.48 10.17 -7.38
C GLU A 212 -27.68 10.52 -8.64
N ASN A 213 -27.14 11.75 -8.72
CA ASN A 213 -26.41 12.28 -9.88
C ASN A 213 -24.89 12.28 -9.70
N TRP A 214 -24.35 11.86 -8.54
CA TRP A 214 -22.91 11.90 -8.25
C TRP A 214 -22.07 11.10 -9.26
N ALA A 215 -22.55 9.93 -9.71
CA ALA A 215 -21.86 9.16 -10.74
C ALA A 215 -21.78 9.92 -12.07
N LEU A 216 -22.86 10.62 -12.46
CA LEU A 216 -22.90 11.38 -13.70
C LEU A 216 -21.98 12.60 -13.64
N LYS A 217 -21.95 13.26 -12.48
CA LYS A 217 -21.05 14.37 -12.18
C LYS A 217 -19.60 13.98 -12.38
N HIS A 218 -19.21 12.86 -11.77
CA HIS A 218 -17.86 12.30 -11.91
C HIS A 218 -17.50 12.07 -13.38
N HIS A 219 -18.37 11.40 -14.13
CA HIS A 219 -18.12 11.17 -15.55
C HIS A 219 -18.00 12.47 -16.36
N VAL A 220 -18.74 13.52 -16.02
CA VAL A 220 -18.61 14.84 -16.65
C VAL A 220 -17.23 15.45 -16.37
N ASP A 221 -16.81 15.50 -15.10
CA ASP A 221 -15.50 16.05 -14.72
C ASP A 221 -14.37 15.28 -15.42
N THR A 222 -14.45 13.96 -15.40
CA THR A 222 -13.46 13.08 -16.03
C THR A 222 -13.45 13.20 -17.55
N ALA A 223 -14.60 13.40 -18.19
CA ALA A 223 -14.66 13.65 -19.63
C ALA A 223 -14.12 15.04 -19.99
N ILE A 224 -14.37 16.08 -19.19
CA ILE A 224 -13.74 17.40 -19.37
C ILE A 224 -12.21 17.28 -19.25
N LYS A 225 -11.69 16.57 -18.23
CA LYS A 225 -10.26 16.29 -18.10
C LYS A 225 -9.70 15.58 -19.33
N ALA A 226 -10.37 14.52 -19.80
CA ALA A 226 -9.96 13.77 -20.99
C ALA A 226 -9.86 14.67 -22.24
N HIS A 227 -10.80 15.61 -22.42
CA HIS A 227 -10.80 16.53 -23.56
C HIS A 227 -9.78 17.65 -23.44
N ALA A 228 -9.67 18.27 -22.25
CA ALA A 228 -8.94 19.50 -22.05
C ALA A 228 -7.45 19.31 -21.68
N ILE A 229 -7.11 18.22 -20.98
CA ILE A 229 -5.76 17.97 -20.44
C ILE A 229 -5.03 16.91 -21.26
N TYR A 230 -5.67 15.79 -21.58
CA TYR A 230 -5.01 14.64 -22.21
C TYR A 230 -5.07 14.75 -23.73
N ARG A 231 -3.91 14.83 -24.37
CA ARG A 231 -3.74 15.03 -25.81
C ARG A 231 -3.22 13.76 -26.47
N LYS A 232 -3.80 13.47 -27.63
CA LYS A 232 -3.33 12.43 -28.52
C LYS A 232 -1.90 12.73 -28.98
N ASP A 233 -1.09 11.69 -29.08
CA ASP A 233 0.33 11.69 -29.44
C ASP A 233 1.26 12.36 -28.40
N VAL A 234 0.74 12.70 -27.21
CA VAL A 234 1.52 13.17 -26.06
C VAL A 234 1.35 12.23 -24.88
N GLU A 235 0.15 12.18 -24.29
CA GLU A 235 -0.13 11.30 -23.14
C GLU A 235 -0.60 9.90 -23.53
N TYR A 236 -1.22 9.76 -24.71
CA TYR A 236 -1.60 8.46 -25.30
C TYR A 236 -1.44 8.47 -26.82
N VAL A 237 -1.39 7.29 -27.39
CA VAL A 237 -1.65 7.05 -28.82
C VAL A 237 -2.84 6.12 -28.98
N VAL A 238 -3.51 6.19 -30.13
CA VAL A 238 -4.54 5.21 -30.49
C VAL A 238 -3.95 4.27 -31.55
N LYS A 239 -3.85 2.98 -31.24
CA LYS A 239 -3.29 1.97 -32.13
C LYS A 239 -4.16 0.72 -32.13
N ASP A 240 -4.41 0.18 -33.31
CA ASP A 240 -5.23 -1.03 -33.49
C ASP A 240 -6.64 -0.97 -32.86
N GLY A 241 -7.18 0.26 -32.72
CA GLY A 241 -8.47 0.48 -32.07
C GLY A 241 -8.43 0.42 -30.55
N GLU A 242 -7.26 0.63 -29.93
CA GLU A 242 -7.07 0.71 -28.48
C GLU A 242 -6.30 1.98 -28.10
N VAL A 243 -6.60 2.54 -26.92
CA VAL A 243 -5.85 3.66 -26.33
C VAL A 243 -4.66 3.11 -25.55
N ILE A 244 -3.44 3.47 -25.96
CA ILE A 244 -2.20 3.03 -25.31
C ILE A 244 -1.52 4.24 -24.67
N ILE A 245 -1.28 4.15 -23.35
CA ILE A 245 -0.61 5.21 -22.60
C ILE A 245 0.83 5.35 -23.08
N VAL A 246 1.26 6.60 -23.29
CA VAL A 246 2.65 6.95 -23.52
C VAL A 246 3.25 7.38 -22.20
N ASP A 247 4.38 6.78 -21.82
CA ASP A 247 5.16 7.25 -20.68
C ASP A 247 5.73 8.64 -21.00
N GLU A 248 5.24 9.66 -20.30
CA GLU A 248 5.63 11.07 -20.47
C GLU A 248 7.15 11.29 -20.31
N PHE A 249 7.85 10.42 -19.57
CA PHE A 249 9.29 10.55 -19.32
C PHE A 249 10.16 9.81 -20.33
N THR A 250 9.61 8.78 -21.01
CA THR A 250 10.40 7.91 -21.89
C THR A 250 9.91 7.84 -23.33
N GLY A 251 8.72 8.37 -23.61
CA GLY A 251 8.04 8.27 -24.91
C GLY A 251 7.66 6.83 -25.29
N ARG A 252 7.77 5.88 -24.35
CA ARG A 252 7.48 4.47 -24.60
C ARG A 252 6.00 4.17 -24.45
N LEU A 253 5.51 3.30 -25.32
CA LEU A 253 4.16 2.75 -25.20
C LEU A 253 4.10 1.79 -24.00
N MET A 254 3.09 1.95 -23.16
CA MET A 254 2.82 1.11 -21.99
C MET A 254 1.57 0.26 -22.24
N PRO A 255 1.66 -0.81 -23.07
CA PRO A 255 0.53 -1.70 -23.34
C PRO A 255 0.08 -2.39 -22.04
N GLY A 256 -1.23 -2.55 -21.87
CA GLY A 256 -1.84 -3.13 -20.68
C GLY A 256 -2.00 -2.18 -19.48
N ARG A 257 -1.44 -0.96 -19.53
CA ARG A 257 -1.72 0.08 -18.53
C ARG A 257 -2.92 0.92 -18.93
N ARG A 258 -3.79 1.20 -17.96
CA ARG A 258 -4.99 2.03 -18.13
C ARG A 258 -5.03 3.11 -17.05
N TRP A 259 -5.61 4.26 -17.38
CA TRP A 259 -5.91 5.27 -16.35
C TRP A 259 -7.10 4.79 -15.53
N SER A 260 -7.04 5.00 -14.23
CA SER A 260 -8.12 4.67 -13.30
C SER A 260 -9.29 5.64 -13.45
N ASP A 261 -10.34 5.38 -12.68
CA ASP A 261 -11.35 6.39 -12.35
C ASP A 261 -12.16 6.89 -13.56
N GLY A 262 -12.43 5.97 -14.50
CA GLY A 262 -13.17 6.24 -15.72
C GLY A 262 -12.46 7.13 -16.74
N LEU A 263 -11.25 7.62 -16.45
CA LEU A 263 -10.51 8.52 -17.35
C LEU A 263 -10.11 7.82 -18.64
N HIS A 264 -9.68 6.57 -18.56
CA HIS A 264 -9.31 5.82 -19.75
C HIS A 264 -10.52 5.58 -20.67
N GLN A 265 -11.67 5.25 -20.08
CA GLN A 265 -12.95 5.10 -20.77
C GLN A 265 -13.45 6.42 -21.37
N ALA A 266 -13.25 7.53 -20.68
CA ALA A 266 -13.55 8.86 -21.20
C ALA A 266 -12.65 9.23 -22.40
N ILE A 267 -11.38 8.83 -22.39
CA ILE A 267 -10.46 8.99 -23.54
C ILE A 267 -10.86 8.06 -24.68
N GLU A 268 -11.22 6.81 -24.41
CA GLU A 268 -11.78 5.88 -25.41
C GLU A 268 -13.05 6.47 -26.05
N ALA A 269 -13.94 7.05 -25.25
CA ALA A 269 -15.15 7.74 -25.73
C ALA A 269 -14.79 8.96 -26.60
N LYS A 270 -13.86 9.81 -26.14
CA LYS A 270 -13.36 10.99 -26.85
C LYS A 270 -12.81 10.62 -28.23
N GLU A 271 -12.01 9.55 -28.31
CA GLU A 271 -11.37 9.09 -29.55
C GLU A 271 -12.30 8.21 -30.41
N ASN A 272 -13.53 8.00 -29.97
CA ASN A 272 -14.53 7.15 -30.62
C ASN A 272 -14.05 5.70 -30.83
N VAL A 273 -13.33 5.20 -29.83
CA VAL A 273 -12.83 3.83 -29.71
C VAL A 273 -13.86 2.97 -28.96
N LYS A 274 -13.78 1.64 -29.09
CA LYS A 274 -14.61 0.73 -28.29
C LYS A 274 -14.30 0.96 -26.81
N ILE A 275 -15.30 1.40 -26.05
CA ILE A 275 -15.15 1.60 -24.62
C ILE A 275 -15.19 0.24 -23.94
N GLU A 276 -14.10 -0.14 -23.29
CA GLU A 276 -14.09 -1.34 -22.45
C GLU A 276 -14.74 -1.02 -21.11
N ARG A 277 -15.31 -2.04 -20.45
CA ARG A 277 -15.98 -1.85 -19.15
C ARG A 277 -15.01 -1.26 -18.13
N GLU A 278 -15.57 -0.49 -17.20
CA GLU A 278 -14.82 0.02 -16.06
C GLU A 278 -14.27 -1.10 -15.22
N ASN A 279 -13.16 -0.81 -14.55
CA ASN A 279 -12.63 -1.68 -13.52
C ASN A 279 -13.10 -1.15 -12.18
N GLN A 280 -13.78 -1.99 -11.39
CA GLN A 280 -14.20 -1.66 -10.03
C GLN A 280 -13.17 -2.17 -9.02
N THR A 281 -12.95 -1.43 -7.95
CA THR A 281 -12.13 -1.84 -6.80
C THR A 281 -12.77 -3.05 -6.10
N LEU A 282 -12.10 -4.21 -6.12
CA LEU A 282 -12.54 -5.41 -5.40
C LEU A 282 -11.95 -5.50 -4.00
N ALA A 283 -10.69 -5.08 -3.87
CA ALA A 283 -9.97 -5.07 -2.60
C ALA A 283 -8.90 -3.98 -2.66
N THR A 284 -8.69 -3.30 -1.54
CA THR A 284 -7.68 -2.23 -1.43
C THR A 284 -7.08 -2.21 -0.04
N ILE A 285 -5.79 -1.89 0.07
CA ILE A 285 -5.11 -1.62 1.35
C ILE A 285 -3.93 -0.67 1.12
N THR A 286 -3.71 0.27 2.04
CA THR A 286 -2.48 1.07 2.06
C THR A 286 -1.32 0.30 2.68
N PHE A 287 -0.08 0.58 2.26
CA PHE A 287 1.09 -0.02 2.92
C PHE A 287 1.14 0.30 4.41
N GLN A 288 0.74 1.53 4.77
CA GLN A 288 0.61 1.99 6.15
C GLN A 288 -0.23 1.00 6.97
N ASN A 289 -1.49 0.77 6.55
CA ASN A 289 -2.38 -0.11 7.29
C ASN A 289 -2.01 -1.58 7.16
N TYR A 290 -1.40 -2.02 6.05
CA TYR A 290 -0.87 -3.36 5.91
C TYR A 290 0.23 -3.66 6.96
N PHE A 291 1.25 -2.81 7.05
CA PHE A 291 2.36 -3.03 7.98
C PHE A 291 1.98 -2.83 9.45
N ARG A 292 0.96 -2.02 9.75
CA ARG A 292 0.38 -1.89 11.11
C ARG A 292 -0.26 -3.18 11.63
N MET A 293 -0.56 -4.17 10.77
CA MET A 293 -1.13 -5.45 11.21
C MET A 293 -0.10 -6.39 11.86
N TYR A 294 1.19 -6.16 11.63
CA TYR A 294 2.23 -7.01 12.21
C TYR A 294 2.32 -6.80 13.72
N GLN A 295 2.42 -7.90 14.50
CA GLN A 295 2.61 -7.80 15.96
C GLN A 295 3.89 -7.05 16.33
N LYS A 296 4.93 -7.19 15.50
CA LYS A 296 6.13 -6.38 15.57
C LYS A 296 6.57 -5.96 14.17
N LEU A 297 6.98 -4.70 14.05
CA LEU A 297 7.50 -4.12 12.82
C LEU A 297 8.86 -3.50 13.14
N ALA A 298 9.84 -3.70 12.26
CA ALA A 298 11.15 -3.06 12.34
C ALA A 298 11.62 -2.69 10.93
N GLY A 299 12.62 -1.82 10.83
CA GLY A 299 13.15 -1.41 9.54
C GLY A 299 14.61 -1.02 9.59
N MET A 300 15.27 -1.07 8.44
CA MET A 300 16.64 -0.61 8.31
C MET A 300 16.80 0.24 7.05
N THR A 301 17.58 1.31 7.14
CA THR A 301 17.91 2.17 5.99
C THR A 301 19.17 2.98 6.30
N GLY A 302 19.72 3.69 5.32
CA GLY A 302 20.83 4.62 5.52
C GLY A 302 20.40 6.07 5.82
N THR A 303 19.10 6.36 5.72
CA THR A 303 18.54 7.72 5.66
C THR A 303 17.14 7.82 6.28
N ALA A 304 16.97 7.43 7.56
CA ALA A 304 15.66 7.48 8.24
C ALA A 304 15.46 8.70 9.15
N GLU A 305 16.52 9.31 9.68
CA GLU A 305 16.45 10.36 10.70
C GLU A 305 15.58 11.55 10.26
N THR A 306 15.61 11.89 8.97
CA THR A 306 14.82 13.00 8.43
C THR A 306 13.32 12.76 8.51
N GLU A 307 12.88 11.50 8.41
CA GLU A 307 11.47 11.08 8.43
C GLU A 307 11.06 10.49 9.78
N ALA A 308 11.91 10.57 10.82
CA ALA A 308 11.62 10.03 12.14
C ALA A 308 10.25 10.47 12.71
N PRO A 309 9.80 11.74 12.56
CA PRO A 309 8.46 12.14 12.99
C PRO A 309 7.33 11.41 12.27
N GLU A 310 7.50 11.10 10.97
CA GLU A 310 6.51 10.37 10.18
C GLU A 310 6.47 8.90 10.59
N PHE A 311 7.63 8.27 10.77
CA PHE A 311 7.74 6.88 11.24
C PHE A 311 7.10 6.68 12.62
N ASP A 312 7.36 7.57 13.57
CA ASP A 312 6.75 7.52 14.90
C ASP A 312 5.23 7.74 14.82
N LYS A 313 4.78 8.76 14.07
CA LYS A 313 3.35 9.11 14.01
C LYS A 313 2.50 8.04 13.32
N ILE A 314 2.98 7.46 12.22
CA ILE A 314 2.20 6.51 11.40
C ILE A 314 2.39 5.07 11.89
N TYR A 315 3.63 4.67 12.17
CA TYR A 315 3.99 3.27 12.42
C TYR A 315 4.42 2.99 13.85
N ARG A 316 4.54 4.02 14.71
CA ARG A 316 5.12 3.91 16.07
C ARG A 316 6.54 3.35 16.05
N LEU A 317 7.30 3.69 14.99
CA LEU A 317 8.68 3.25 14.81
C LEU A 317 9.65 4.37 15.20
N GLU A 318 10.39 4.17 16.28
CA GLU A 318 11.49 5.06 16.67
C GLU A 318 12.71 4.84 15.74
N VAL A 319 13.37 5.92 15.33
CA VAL A 319 14.61 5.85 14.52
C VAL A 319 15.82 5.97 15.43
N THR A 320 16.73 5.00 15.36
CA THR A 320 18.02 5.01 16.06
C THR A 320 19.17 5.06 15.06
N VAL A 321 20.00 6.11 15.15
CA VAL A 321 21.21 6.25 14.33
C VAL A 321 22.33 5.39 14.89
N ILE A 322 22.76 4.40 14.12
CA ILE A 322 23.81 3.46 14.52
C ILE A 322 25.18 4.06 14.15
N PRO A 323 26.16 4.07 15.08
CA PRO A 323 27.52 4.49 14.76
C PRO A 323 28.13 3.65 13.63
N THR A 324 28.88 4.29 12.74
CA THR A 324 29.62 3.59 11.68
C THR A 324 30.75 2.75 12.26
N ASN A 325 31.09 1.64 11.62
CA ASN A 325 32.21 0.78 12.04
C ASN A 325 33.56 1.50 11.91
N ARG A 326 33.69 2.36 10.88
CA ARG A 326 34.86 3.18 10.61
C ARG A 326 34.47 4.62 10.38
N GLU A 327 35.42 5.53 10.55
CA GLU A 327 35.21 6.96 10.32
C GLU A 327 34.93 7.24 8.83
N LEU A 328 33.93 8.07 8.54
CA LEU A 328 33.54 8.41 7.17
C LEU A 328 34.52 9.44 6.58
N LEU A 329 35.33 9.04 5.61
CA LEU A 329 36.32 9.91 4.95
C LEU A 329 35.80 10.60 3.67
N ARG A 330 34.52 10.42 3.32
CA ARG A 330 33.92 11.01 2.11
C ARG A 330 33.94 12.55 2.17
N LYS A 331 34.46 13.19 1.12
CA LYS A 331 34.41 14.64 0.95
C LYS A 331 33.14 15.07 0.20
N GLU A 332 32.25 15.76 0.89
CA GLU A 332 31.06 16.35 0.28
C GLU A 332 31.36 17.77 -0.21
N ASN A 333 31.52 17.93 -1.52
CA ASN A 333 31.79 19.23 -2.12
C ASN A 333 30.51 20.06 -2.24
N PRO A 334 30.60 21.40 -2.18
CA PRO A 334 29.47 22.29 -2.47
C PRO A 334 28.88 22.05 -3.86
N ASP A 335 27.60 22.38 -4.01
CA ASP A 335 26.91 22.29 -5.29
C ASP A 335 27.43 23.37 -6.25
N ILE A 336 27.48 23.03 -7.54
CA ILE A 336 27.80 23.96 -8.63
C ILE A 336 26.50 24.26 -9.39
N VAL A 337 26.15 25.54 -9.51
CA VAL A 337 24.91 25.95 -10.18
C VAL A 337 25.20 26.74 -11.45
N TYR A 338 24.60 26.30 -12.55
CA TYR A 338 24.68 26.92 -13.88
C TYR A 338 23.37 27.62 -14.23
N ARG A 339 23.45 28.55 -15.19
CA ARG A 339 22.28 29.28 -15.67
C ARG A 339 21.38 28.38 -16.51
N THR A 340 21.98 27.62 -17.43
CA THR A 340 21.27 26.74 -18.36
C THR A 340 21.61 25.28 -18.14
N GLU A 341 20.71 24.39 -18.53
CA GLU A 341 20.90 22.94 -18.44
C GLU A 341 22.02 22.48 -19.40
N LYS A 342 22.17 23.18 -20.53
CA LYS A 342 23.22 22.91 -21.51
C LYS A 342 24.62 23.10 -20.89
N GLU A 343 24.87 24.25 -20.26
CA GLU A 343 26.14 24.54 -19.58
C GLU A 343 26.45 23.51 -18.49
N LYS A 344 25.44 23.17 -17.67
CA LYS A 344 25.53 22.15 -16.62
C LYS A 344 26.07 20.83 -17.16
N TYR A 345 25.47 20.30 -18.23
CA TYR A 345 25.88 19.00 -18.78
C TYR A 345 27.24 19.04 -19.47
N PHE A 346 27.61 20.16 -20.12
CA PHE A 346 28.97 20.31 -20.65
C PHE A 346 30.00 20.29 -19.52
N ALA A 347 29.78 21.04 -18.45
CA ALA A 347 30.69 21.07 -17.31
C ALA A 347 30.75 19.74 -16.55
N ALA A 348 29.61 19.05 -16.40
CA ALA A 348 29.58 17.71 -15.82
C ALA A 348 30.38 16.72 -16.68
N ALA A 349 30.25 16.77 -18.00
CA ALA A 349 31.01 15.91 -18.90
C ALA A 349 32.52 16.23 -18.89
N ASP A 350 32.90 17.50 -18.75
CA ASP A 350 34.31 17.92 -18.59
C ASP A 350 34.91 17.41 -17.27
N GLU A 351 34.16 17.48 -16.17
CA GLU A 351 34.60 16.93 -14.88
C GLU A 351 34.74 15.41 -14.94
N ILE A 352 33.77 14.70 -15.53
CA ILE A 352 33.84 13.24 -15.72
C ILE A 352 35.08 12.88 -16.54
N GLN A 353 35.39 13.64 -17.59
CA GLN A 353 36.59 13.44 -18.39
C GLN A 353 37.86 13.57 -17.55
N ARG A 354 37.99 14.66 -16.79
CA ARG A 354 39.15 14.91 -15.93
C ARG A 354 39.35 13.77 -14.91
N LEU A 355 38.27 13.31 -14.28
CA LEU A 355 38.31 12.21 -13.32
C LEU A 355 38.68 10.88 -13.99
N HIS A 356 38.07 10.58 -15.15
CA HIS A 356 38.37 9.40 -15.95
C HIS A 356 39.85 9.36 -16.38
N ASP A 357 40.40 10.48 -16.83
CA ASP A 357 41.80 10.60 -17.27
C ASP A 357 42.79 10.36 -16.10
N THR A 358 42.41 10.72 -14.88
CA THR A 358 43.17 10.38 -13.66
C THR A 358 42.98 8.95 -13.18
N GLY A 359 42.06 8.19 -13.79
CA GLY A 359 41.71 6.82 -13.41
C GLY A 359 40.74 6.73 -12.23
N GLN A 360 40.18 7.85 -11.75
CA GLN A 360 39.22 7.85 -10.66
C GLN A 360 37.85 7.31 -11.15
N PRO A 361 37.24 6.31 -10.47
CA PRO A 361 35.91 5.84 -10.85
C PRO A 361 34.83 6.88 -10.55
N VAL A 362 33.84 6.97 -11.43
CA VAL A 362 32.73 7.93 -11.35
C VAL A 362 31.38 7.23 -11.45
N LEU A 363 30.51 7.49 -10.48
CA LEU A 363 29.09 7.17 -10.56
C LEU A 363 28.29 8.46 -10.74
N VAL A 364 27.56 8.56 -11.84
CA VAL A 364 26.71 9.70 -12.16
C VAL A 364 25.25 9.33 -11.88
N GLY A 365 24.58 10.11 -11.03
CA GLY A 365 23.14 9.99 -10.78
C GLY A 365 22.36 11.03 -11.58
N THR A 366 21.37 10.57 -12.34
CA THR A 366 20.42 11.42 -13.10
C THR A 366 18.99 11.13 -12.66
N THR A 367 18.03 11.99 -13.01
CA THR A 367 16.61 11.84 -12.59
C THR A 367 15.72 11.16 -13.65
N SER A 368 16.16 11.09 -14.90
CA SER A 368 15.40 10.47 -16.00
C SER A 368 16.28 9.74 -17.01
N ILE A 369 15.68 8.80 -17.75
CA ILE A 369 16.36 8.03 -18.80
C ILE A 369 16.81 8.96 -19.92
N GLU A 370 15.99 9.94 -20.31
CA GLU A 370 16.34 10.94 -21.31
C GLU A 370 17.64 11.69 -20.93
N LYS A 371 17.73 12.15 -19.68
CA LYS A 371 18.91 12.85 -19.15
C LYS A 371 20.14 11.95 -19.10
N SER A 372 19.96 10.67 -18.74
CA SER A 372 21.02 9.65 -18.82
C SER A 372 21.56 9.48 -20.25
N GLU A 373 20.68 9.35 -21.24
CA GLU A 373 21.07 9.19 -22.65
C GLU A 373 21.73 10.46 -23.21
N ARG A 374 21.21 11.65 -22.87
CA ARG A 374 21.81 12.93 -23.25
C ARG A 374 23.25 13.06 -22.74
N LEU A 375 23.50 12.69 -21.49
CA LEU A 375 24.87 12.67 -20.94
C LEU A 375 25.71 11.58 -21.63
N SER A 376 25.15 10.40 -21.89
CA SER A 376 25.82 9.32 -22.61
C SER A 376 26.33 9.77 -23.99
N GLU A 377 25.52 10.51 -24.75
CA GLU A 377 25.92 11.06 -26.05
C GLU A 377 27.09 12.05 -25.94
N LEU A 378 27.09 12.91 -24.92
CA LEU A 378 28.19 13.84 -24.67
C LEU A 378 29.48 13.11 -24.32
N LEU A 379 29.42 12.08 -23.48
CA LEU A 379 30.57 11.26 -23.13
C LEU A 379 31.09 10.43 -24.32
N LYS A 380 30.20 9.92 -25.19
CA LYS A 380 30.57 9.24 -26.45
C LYS A 380 31.35 10.19 -27.36
N LYS A 381 30.90 11.44 -27.52
CA LYS A 381 31.60 12.47 -28.30
C LYS A 381 33.00 12.79 -27.73
N LYS A 382 33.18 12.65 -26.42
CA LYS A 382 34.48 12.79 -25.74
C LYS A 382 35.34 11.51 -25.74
N GLY A 383 34.85 10.39 -26.28
CA GLY A 383 35.59 9.12 -26.34
C GLY A 383 35.65 8.36 -25.01
N ILE A 384 34.82 8.71 -24.04
CA ILE A 384 34.84 8.10 -22.69
C ILE A 384 33.95 6.85 -22.70
N LYS A 385 34.54 5.70 -22.35
CA LYS A 385 33.79 4.45 -22.18
C LYS A 385 32.98 4.52 -20.89
N HIS A 386 31.68 4.28 -20.98
CA HIS A 386 30.77 4.31 -19.85
C HIS A 386 29.62 3.32 -20.02
N VAL A 387 28.91 3.04 -18.93
CA VAL A 387 27.72 2.17 -18.91
C VAL A 387 26.54 2.94 -18.35
N VAL A 388 25.35 2.72 -18.92
CA VAL A 388 24.10 3.36 -18.48
C VAL A 388 23.18 2.30 -17.86
N LEU A 389 22.65 2.60 -16.68
CA LEU A 389 21.74 1.76 -15.90
C LEU A 389 20.38 2.45 -15.83
N ASN A 390 19.34 1.78 -16.35
CA ASN A 390 18.02 2.37 -16.58
C ASN A 390 16.93 1.72 -15.72
N ALA A 391 17.29 0.98 -14.65
CA ALA A 391 16.38 0.24 -13.76
C ALA A 391 15.49 -0.80 -14.45
N LYS A 392 15.96 -1.40 -15.55
CA LYS A 392 15.18 -2.39 -16.34
C LYS A 392 15.56 -3.84 -16.07
N TYR A 393 16.84 -4.10 -15.84
CA TYR A 393 17.35 -5.46 -15.70
C TYR A 393 18.16 -5.57 -14.41
N HIS A 394 17.48 -5.76 -13.29
CA HIS A 394 18.08 -5.67 -11.95
C HIS A 394 19.32 -6.55 -11.76
N GLU A 395 19.28 -7.80 -12.20
CA GLU A 395 20.43 -8.74 -12.09
C GLU A 395 21.65 -8.24 -12.87
N ARG A 396 21.47 -7.89 -14.15
CA ARG A 396 22.55 -7.38 -15.01
C ARG A 396 23.09 -6.03 -14.52
N GLU A 397 22.22 -5.16 -14.00
CA GLU A 397 22.62 -3.89 -13.43
C GLU A 397 23.44 -4.08 -12.15
N ALA A 398 23.05 -5.02 -11.28
CA ALA A 398 23.82 -5.37 -10.09
C ALA A 398 25.24 -5.83 -10.44
N GLU A 399 25.41 -6.65 -11.48
CA GLU A 399 26.74 -7.05 -11.96
C GLU A 399 27.61 -5.86 -12.36
N ILE A 400 27.04 -4.91 -13.11
CA ILE A 400 27.76 -3.71 -13.56
C ILE A 400 28.13 -2.83 -12.35
N VAL A 401 27.19 -2.64 -11.42
CA VAL A 401 27.36 -1.82 -10.22
C VAL A 401 28.45 -2.39 -9.31
N ALA A 402 28.49 -3.71 -9.15
CA ALA A 402 29.52 -4.41 -8.36
C ALA A 402 30.95 -4.17 -8.91
N GLN A 403 31.07 -3.75 -10.18
CA GLN A 403 32.34 -3.46 -10.85
C GLN A 403 32.56 -1.95 -11.07
N ALA A 404 31.62 -1.08 -10.67
CA ALA A 404 31.69 0.36 -10.92
C ALA A 404 32.83 1.06 -10.16
N GLY A 405 33.35 0.44 -9.09
CA GLY A 405 34.46 0.98 -8.28
C GLY A 405 35.86 0.67 -8.83
N ARG A 406 35.97 0.10 -10.03
CA ARG A 406 37.27 -0.18 -10.67
C ARG A 406 37.87 1.06 -11.33
N LYS A 407 39.20 1.09 -11.42
CA LYS A 407 39.95 2.21 -11.99
C LYS A 407 39.43 2.62 -13.38
N GLY A 408 39.15 3.91 -13.54
CA GLY A 408 38.69 4.53 -14.79
C GLY A 408 37.24 4.18 -15.18
N MET A 409 36.48 3.46 -14.37
CA MET A 409 35.09 3.14 -14.70
C MET A 409 34.18 4.37 -14.58
N VAL A 410 33.31 4.57 -15.58
CA VAL A 410 32.26 5.58 -15.55
C VAL A 410 30.92 4.90 -15.69
N THR A 411 30.04 5.10 -14.70
CA THR A 411 28.71 4.49 -14.65
C THR A 411 27.66 5.58 -14.49
N ILE A 412 26.66 5.60 -15.36
CA ILE A 412 25.50 6.48 -15.28
C ILE A 412 24.34 5.66 -14.74
N ALA A 413 23.71 6.10 -13.65
CA ALA A 413 22.53 5.51 -13.06
C ALA A 413 21.35 6.48 -13.17
N THR A 414 20.26 6.02 -13.78
CA THR A 414 18.97 6.71 -13.71
C THR A 414 18.31 6.47 -12.35
N ASN A 415 17.92 7.55 -11.68
CA ASN A 415 17.41 7.57 -10.31
C ASN A 415 18.30 6.77 -9.36
N MET A 416 17.82 5.60 -8.92
CA MET A 416 18.50 4.70 -8.01
C MET A 416 18.79 3.33 -8.64
N ALA A 417 18.98 3.26 -9.96
CA ALA A 417 19.40 2.04 -10.63
C ALA A 417 20.65 1.45 -9.96
N GLY A 418 20.69 0.12 -9.81
CA GLY A 418 21.72 -0.55 -9.01
C GLY A 418 21.50 -0.50 -7.49
N ARG A 419 20.26 -0.32 -7.02
CA ARG A 419 19.90 -0.40 -5.60
C ARG A 419 20.21 -1.77 -4.98
N GLY A 420 20.58 -1.76 -3.70
CA GLY A 420 20.90 -2.96 -2.94
C GLY A 420 22.21 -3.66 -3.32
N THR A 421 22.99 -3.14 -4.29
CA THR A 421 24.31 -3.69 -4.64
C THR A 421 25.43 -2.76 -4.20
N ASP A 422 26.44 -3.34 -3.56
CA ASP A 422 27.57 -2.61 -3.03
C ASP A 422 28.63 -2.32 -4.09
N ILE A 423 29.11 -1.07 -4.13
CA ILE A 423 30.21 -0.67 -5.02
C ILE A 423 31.49 -0.77 -4.22
N LEU A 424 32.26 -1.83 -4.46
CA LEU A 424 33.56 -2.05 -3.84
C LEU A 424 34.65 -1.36 -4.69
N LEU A 425 35.53 -0.60 -4.05
CA LEU A 425 36.71 -0.06 -4.73
C LEU A 425 37.58 -1.24 -5.18
N GLY A 426 38.02 -1.22 -6.44
CA GLY A 426 38.72 -2.34 -7.06
C GLY A 426 37.83 -3.45 -7.64
N GLY A 427 36.51 -3.39 -7.41
CA GLY A 427 35.52 -4.33 -7.95
C GLY A 427 35.27 -5.54 -7.06
N ASN A 428 34.19 -6.27 -7.33
CA ASN A 428 33.84 -7.47 -6.56
C ASN A 428 34.53 -8.72 -7.14
N PRO A 429 35.42 -9.40 -6.38
CA PRO A 429 36.18 -10.55 -6.87
C PRO A 429 35.31 -11.78 -7.12
N GLU A 430 34.28 -11.98 -6.29
CA GLU A 430 33.37 -13.13 -6.39
C GLU A 430 32.60 -13.11 -7.72
N PHE A 431 32.10 -11.95 -8.13
CA PHE A 431 31.41 -11.80 -9.41
C PHE A 431 32.32 -12.09 -10.61
N ILE A 432 33.57 -11.63 -10.57
CA ILE A 432 34.54 -11.87 -11.65
C ILE A 432 34.89 -13.36 -11.71
N ALA A 433 35.11 -13.99 -10.55
CA ALA A 433 35.40 -15.42 -10.44
C ALA A 433 34.24 -16.27 -11.00
N LYS A 434 32.98 -15.97 -10.64
CA LYS A 434 31.78 -16.64 -11.19
C LYS A 434 31.73 -16.51 -12.71
N GLN A 435 31.91 -15.30 -13.23
CA GLN A 435 31.86 -15.05 -14.67
C GLN A 435 32.95 -15.82 -15.43
N GLU A 436 34.17 -15.90 -14.88
CA GLU A 436 35.23 -16.73 -15.45
C GLU A 436 34.87 -18.21 -15.43
N CYS A 437 34.37 -18.74 -14.30
CA CYS A 437 34.01 -20.14 -14.18
C CYS A 437 32.95 -20.56 -15.20
N VAL A 438 31.93 -19.70 -15.44
CA VAL A 438 30.92 -19.93 -16.49
C VAL A 438 31.53 -19.85 -17.88
N LYS A 439 32.29 -18.78 -18.18
CA LYS A 439 32.90 -18.58 -19.52
C LYS A 439 33.86 -19.70 -19.91
N LYS A 440 34.59 -20.26 -18.95
CA LYS A 440 35.54 -21.36 -19.16
C LYS A 440 34.91 -22.75 -19.08
N GLY A 441 33.60 -22.86 -18.81
CA GLY A 441 32.90 -24.14 -18.67
C GLY A 441 33.32 -24.96 -17.44
N ILE A 442 33.94 -24.31 -16.44
CA ILE A 442 34.32 -24.91 -15.16
C ILE A 442 33.06 -25.11 -14.29
N ALA A 443 32.13 -24.16 -14.38
CA ALA A 443 30.85 -24.21 -13.71
C ALA A 443 29.86 -25.08 -14.49
N GLN A 444 29.33 -26.11 -13.82
CA GLN A 444 28.31 -26.99 -14.39
C GLN A 444 26.92 -26.50 -13.97
N PRO A 445 26.03 -26.13 -14.90
CA PRO A 445 24.68 -25.72 -14.55
C PRO A 445 23.89 -26.91 -14.00
N LEU A 446 23.25 -26.71 -12.86
CA LEU A 446 22.24 -27.62 -12.35
C LEU A 446 20.91 -27.28 -13.03
N ARG A 447 20.13 -28.30 -13.44
CA ARG A 447 18.81 -28.04 -14.01
C ARG A 447 17.94 -27.40 -12.93
N ALA A 448 17.43 -26.20 -13.21
CA ALA A 448 16.47 -25.54 -12.36
C ALA A 448 15.29 -26.48 -12.08
N ALA A 449 15.15 -26.92 -10.83
CA ALA A 449 13.84 -27.32 -10.34
C ALA A 449 13.03 -26.03 -10.22
N GLN A 450 11.88 -25.95 -10.89
CA GLN A 450 10.89 -24.92 -10.65
C GLN A 450 10.67 -24.80 -9.13
N GLY A 451 10.82 -23.60 -8.59
CA GLY A 451 10.41 -23.23 -7.23
C GLY A 451 11.16 -23.84 -6.04
N LYS A 452 11.86 -24.98 -6.20
CA LYS A 452 12.53 -25.65 -5.07
C LYS A 452 13.98 -25.23 -4.93
N VAL A 453 14.25 -24.40 -3.92
CA VAL A 453 15.61 -24.12 -3.40
C VAL A 453 16.14 -25.36 -2.67
N GLY A 454 16.37 -26.43 -3.44
CA GLY A 454 17.00 -27.67 -2.99
C GLY A 454 18.51 -27.54 -2.97
N ALA A 455 19.04 -26.56 -2.22
CA ALA A 455 20.47 -26.52 -1.94
C ALA A 455 20.78 -27.59 -0.90
N ASP A 456 21.15 -28.79 -1.36
CA ASP A 456 21.94 -29.71 -0.55
C ASP A 456 23.23 -28.97 -0.15
N VAL A 457 23.48 -28.93 1.15
CA VAL A 457 24.58 -28.20 1.80
C VAL A 457 25.90 -28.62 1.17
N ASP A 458 26.76 -27.63 0.86
CA ASP A 458 28.13 -27.79 0.34
C ASP A 458 28.72 -29.18 0.63
N ASN A 459 28.75 -30.03 -0.39
CA ASN A 459 29.53 -31.26 -0.31
C ASN A 459 31.01 -30.83 -0.21
N SER A 460 31.84 -31.50 0.59
CA SER A 460 33.21 -31.04 0.90
C SER A 460 34.10 -30.74 -0.31
N ASN A 461 33.70 -31.22 -1.50
CA ASN A 461 34.45 -31.12 -2.74
C ASN A 461 33.78 -30.23 -3.81
N ARG A 462 32.55 -29.73 -3.59
CA ARG A 462 31.83 -28.92 -4.59
C ARG A 462 31.14 -27.73 -3.92
N THR A 463 31.40 -26.55 -4.46
CA THR A 463 30.77 -25.29 -4.06
C THR A 463 29.61 -25.00 -4.97
N LEU A 464 28.47 -24.67 -4.37
CA LEU A 464 27.24 -24.30 -5.05
C LEU A 464 27.01 -22.78 -4.97
N TRP A 465 26.76 -22.18 -6.12
CA TRP A 465 26.42 -20.77 -6.20
C TRP A 465 25.48 -20.48 -7.36
N TYR A 466 24.66 -19.44 -7.18
CA TYR A 466 23.76 -18.93 -8.19
C TYR A 466 24.41 -17.81 -9.01
N TYR A 467 24.12 -17.77 -10.31
CA TYR A 467 24.56 -16.72 -11.22
C TYR A 467 23.68 -16.67 -12.48
N ALA A 468 23.27 -15.48 -12.93
CA ALA A 468 22.56 -15.29 -14.20
C ALA A 468 21.38 -16.26 -14.41
N GLY A 469 20.45 -16.32 -13.45
CA GLY A 469 19.27 -17.18 -13.55
C GLY A 469 19.46 -18.67 -13.19
N ASN A 470 20.70 -19.13 -12.98
CA ASN A 470 21.00 -20.56 -12.88
C ASN A 470 21.85 -20.88 -11.64
N GLU A 471 21.63 -22.07 -11.08
CA GLU A 471 22.52 -22.65 -10.08
C GLU A 471 23.68 -23.37 -10.77
N TYR A 472 24.88 -23.16 -10.26
CA TYR A 472 26.09 -23.79 -10.75
C TYR A 472 26.79 -24.59 -9.66
N SER A 473 27.38 -25.70 -10.06
CA SER A 473 28.27 -26.49 -9.23
C SER A 473 29.69 -26.44 -9.77
N VAL A 474 30.63 -26.04 -8.91
CA VAL A 474 32.06 -25.91 -9.21
C VAL A 474 32.87 -26.73 -8.22
N PRO A 475 33.95 -27.42 -8.65
CA PRO A 475 34.92 -28.01 -7.72
C PRO A 475 35.48 -26.97 -6.74
N THR A 476 35.39 -27.24 -5.43
CA THR A 476 35.72 -26.24 -4.39
C THR A 476 37.17 -25.76 -4.48
N ASP A 477 38.10 -26.63 -4.85
CA ASP A 477 39.50 -26.32 -5.08
C ASP A 477 39.71 -25.29 -6.20
N GLN A 478 39.06 -25.50 -7.36
CA GLN A 478 39.13 -24.58 -8.49
C GLN A 478 38.44 -23.26 -8.20
N TRP A 479 37.30 -23.30 -7.49
CA TRP A 479 36.62 -22.09 -7.04
C TRP A 479 37.51 -21.25 -6.12
N SER A 480 38.11 -21.86 -5.10
CA SER A 480 39.02 -21.19 -4.17
C SER A 480 40.24 -20.62 -4.88
N GLU A 481 40.85 -21.36 -5.81
CA GLU A 481 42.01 -20.87 -6.57
C GLU A 481 41.66 -19.62 -7.42
N ILE A 482 40.57 -19.69 -8.19
CA ILE A 482 40.13 -18.59 -9.05
C ILE A 482 39.73 -17.37 -8.21
N LEU A 483 38.99 -17.59 -7.13
CA LEU A 483 38.56 -16.53 -6.23
C LEU A 483 39.77 -15.83 -5.60
N SER A 484 40.73 -16.57 -5.02
CA SER A 484 41.92 -15.98 -4.40
C SER A 484 42.78 -15.19 -5.39
N ARG A 485 42.85 -15.60 -6.65
CA ARG A 485 43.52 -14.80 -7.70
C ARG A 485 42.84 -13.45 -7.89
N TYR A 486 41.51 -13.43 -8.00
CA TYR A 486 40.76 -12.19 -8.20
C TYR A 486 40.68 -11.34 -6.94
N GLU A 487 40.72 -11.92 -5.74
CA GLU A 487 40.90 -11.17 -4.48
C GLU A 487 42.21 -10.39 -4.49
N ALA A 488 43.31 -11.00 -4.95
CA ALA A 488 44.59 -10.31 -5.07
C ALA A 488 44.58 -9.21 -6.15
N ASP A 489 43.91 -9.43 -7.28
CA ASP A 489 43.78 -8.42 -8.34
C ASP A 489 42.92 -7.23 -7.91
N THR A 490 41.76 -7.50 -7.32
CA THR A 490 40.84 -6.45 -6.82
C THR A 490 41.43 -5.67 -5.65
N ALA A 491 42.24 -6.31 -4.79
CA ALA A 491 42.99 -5.61 -3.74
C ALA A 491 44.03 -4.62 -4.31
N ARG A 492 44.72 -4.97 -5.41
CA ARG A 492 45.63 -4.04 -6.08
C ARG A 492 44.87 -2.89 -6.75
N ASP A 493 43.80 -3.19 -7.48
CA ASP A 493 42.94 -2.15 -8.08
C ASP A 493 42.35 -1.23 -7.00
N HIS A 494 41.99 -1.77 -5.82
CA HIS A 494 41.52 -1.01 -4.67
C HIS A 494 42.57 0.02 -4.20
N ASP A 495 43.82 -0.41 -4.02
CA ASP A 495 44.91 0.49 -3.58
C ASP A 495 45.17 1.60 -4.61
N GLU A 496 45.09 1.29 -5.91
CA GLU A 496 45.20 2.30 -6.96
C GLU A 496 44.03 3.29 -6.94
N VAL A 497 42.80 2.81 -6.75
CA VAL A 497 41.58 3.63 -6.71
C VAL A 497 41.55 4.52 -5.46
N THR A 498 41.96 4.00 -4.30
CA THR A 498 42.05 4.79 -3.07
C THR A 498 43.11 5.89 -3.19
N ALA A 499 44.25 5.62 -3.84
CA ALA A 499 45.31 6.61 -4.07
C ALA A 499 44.85 7.79 -4.95
N VAL A 500 43.94 7.57 -5.91
CA VAL A 500 43.36 8.63 -6.76
C VAL A 500 42.12 9.30 -6.14
N GLY A 501 41.77 8.97 -4.89
CA GLY A 501 40.71 9.64 -4.13
C GLY A 501 39.41 8.86 -3.98
N GLY A 502 39.39 7.58 -4.37
CA GLY A 502 38.23 6.69 -4.25
C GLY A 502 37.11 7.00 -5.23
N LEU A 503 35.91 6.46 -4.97
CA LEU A 503 34.75 6.68 -5.83
C LEU A 503 34.27 8.15 -5.79
N HIS A 504 34.07 8.75 -6.96
CA HIS A 504 33.43 10.06 -7.11
C HIS A 504 31.94 9.91 -7.47
N ILE A 505 31.07 10.58 -6.72
CA ILE A 505 29.64 10.65 -6.98
C ILE A 505 29.30 12.00 -7.61
N LEU A 506 28.71 11.98 -8.79
CA LEU A 506 28.25 13.18 -9.49
C LEU A 506 26.73 13.15 -9.61
N GLY A 507 26.03 14.05 -8.92
CA GLY A 507 24.59 14.25 -9.13
C GLY A 507 24.37 15.30 -10.21
N THR A 508 23.54 15.00 -11.22
CA THR A 508 23.24 15.98 -12.30
C THR A 508 22.06 16.89 -11.98
N GLU A 509 21.32 16.57 -10.90
CA GLU A 509 20.16 17.30 -10.38
C GLU A 509 19.95 16.94 -8.90
N ARG A 510 19.11 17.73 -8.23
CA ARG A 510 18.59 17.40 -6.90
C ARG A 510 17.28 16.63 -7.05
N HIS A 511 17.10 15.58 -6.26
CA HIS A 511 15.82 14.90 -6.18
C HIS A 511 14.82 15.72 -5.35
N GLU A 512 13.54 15.39 -5.44
CA GLU A 512 12.48 16.01 -4.64
C GLU A 512 12.73 15.87 -3.14
N ALA A 513 13.44 14.82 -2.76
CA ALA A 513 13.72 14.47 -1.38
C ALA A 513 15.22 14.40 -1.10
N ARG A 514 15.63 15.00 0.02
CA ARG A 514 17.04 15.08 0.45
C ARG A 514 17.61 13.70 0.78
N ARG A 515 16.79 12.79 1.30
CA ARG A 515 17.21 11.40 1.58
C ARG A 515 17.73 10.70 0.33
N ILE A 516 17.11 10.92 -0.83
CA ILE A 516 17.47 10.27 -2.10
C ILE A 516 18.86 10.76 -2.56
N ASP A 517 19.13 12.06 -2.41
CA ASP A 517 20.46 12.63 -2.65
C ASP A 517 21.51 12.04 -1.69
N HIS A 518 21.17 11.89 -0.41
CA HIS A 518 22.06 11.29 0.58
C HIS A 518 22.35 9.82 0.30
N GLN A 519 21.37 9.05 -0.18
CA GLN A 519 21.58 7.66 -0.62
C GLN A 519 22.52 7.59 -1.82
N LEU A 520 22.41 8.52 -2.79
CA LEU A 520 23.35 8.61 -3.91
C LEU A 520 24.78 8.93 -3.41
N ARG A 521 24.95 9.91 -2.52
CA ARG A 521 26.24 10.21 -1.87
C ARG A 521 26.79 9.01 -1.10
N GLY A 522 25.92 8.28 -0.41
CA GLY A 522 26.18 7.06 0.36
C GLY A 522 26.78 5.91 -0.46
N ARG A 523 26.81 6.00 -1.78
CA ARG A 523 27.51 5.05 -2.65
C ARG A 523 29.03 5.14 -2.54
N ALA A 524 29.58 6.29 -2.12
CA ALA A 524 31.02 6.47 -1.91
C ALA A 524 31.40 6.58 -0.42
N GLY A 525 32.67 6.26 -0.14
CA GLY A 525 33.30 6.37 1.18
C GLY A 525 32.83 5.35 2.19
N ARG A 526 32.68 4.09 1.78
CA ARG A 526 32.17 3.01 2.64
C ARG A 526 33.29 2.39 3.44
N GLN A 527 33.01 1.90 4.65
CA GLN A 527 34.00 1.25 5.53
C GLN A 527 35.33 2.03 5.66
N GLY A 528 35.23 3.36 5.71
CA GLY A 528 36.39 4.25 5.85
C GLY A 528 37.16 4.54 4.57
N ASP A 529 36.68 4.08 3.41
CA ASP A 529 37.30 4.39 2.13
C ASP A 529 37.28 5.90 1.85
N PRO A 530 38.28 6.43 1.14
CA PRO A 530 38.20 7.76 0.56
C PRO A 530 37.09 7.80 -0.49
N GLY A 531 36.52 8.98 -0.68
CA GLY A 531 35.53 9.21 -1.72
C GLY A 531 35.17 10.68 -1.78
N SER A 532 34.43 11.05 -2.81
CA SER A 532 33.93 12.41 -2.94
C SER A 532 32.57 12.46 -3.60
N SER A 533 31.82 13.53 -3.34
CA SER A 533 30.54 13.76 -4.02
C SER A 533 30.39 15.22 -4.39
N ARG A 534 29.72 15.52 -5.51
CA ARG A 534 29.36 16.87 -5.94
C ARG A 534 28.07 16.83 -6.76
N PHE A 535 27.25 17.87 -6.65
CA PHE A 535 26.07 18.04 -7.49
C PHE A 535 26.27 19.21 -8.46
N TYR A 536 25.89 18.99 -9.72
CA TYR A 536 25.87 19.97 -10.80
C TYR A 536 24.42 20.27 -11.09
N LEU A 537 24.01 21.53 -10.95
CA LEU A 537 22.61 21.94 -11.01
C LEU A 537 22.43 23.06 -12.04
N SER A 538 21.19 23.25 -12.50
CA SER A 538 20.78 24.35 -13.35
C SER A 538 19.57 25.07 -12.75
N LEU A 539 19.43 26.36 -13.05
CA LEU A 539 18.20 27.10 -12.77
C LEU A 539 17.00 26.60 -13.62
N GLU A 540 17.27 25.86 -14.70
CA GLU A 540 16.26 25.23 -15.56
C GLU A 540 15.83 23.84 -15.07
N ASP A 541 16.49 23.27 -14.05
CA ASP A 541 16.15 21.96 -13.50
C ASP A 541 14.74 21.95 -12.89
N ASP A 542 14.07 20.80 -12.92
CA ASP A 542 12.66 20.67 -12.54
C ASP A 542 12.37 21.17 -11.11
N LEU A 543 13.21 20.80 -10.14
CA LEU A 543 13.08 21.28 -8.75
C LEU A 543 13.11 22.81 -8.67
N MET A 544 13.97 23.45 -9.48
CA MET A 544 14.15 24.90 -9.48
C MET A 544 13.02 25.61 -10.22
N ARG A 545 12.61 25.06 -11.37
CA ARG A 545 11.52 25.58 -12.20
C ARG A 545 10.17 25.53 -11.48
N ILE A 546 9.89 24.44 -10.79
CA ILE A 546 8.57 24.18 -10.18
C ILE A 546 8.44 24.88 -8.83
N PHE A 547 9.48 24.83 -7.97
CA PHE A 547 9.36 25.26 -6.57
C PHE A 547 10.12 26.53 -6.21
N ALA A 548 10.95 27.07 -7.11
CA ALA A 548 11.85 28.18 -6.81
C ALA A 548 11.67 29.42 -7.73
N LYS A 549 10.59 29.47 -8.51
CA LYS A 549 10.34 30.46 -9.58
C LYS A 549 10.49 31.94 -9.16
N GLU A 550 9.96 32.32 -7.99
CA GLU A 550 9.99 33.72 -7.51
C GLU A 550 11.39 34.22 -7.12
N TRP A 551 12.21 33.37 -6.50
CA TRP A 551 13.54 33.79 -6.07
C TRP A 551 14.59 33.57 -7.16
N VAL A 552 14.42 32.57 -8.04
CA VAL A 552 15.30 32.33 -9.21
C VAL A 552 15.27 33.52 -10.16
N SER A 553 14.08 34.08 -10.42
CA SER A 553 13.94 35.31 -11.23
C SER A 553 14.63 36.53 -10.59
N THR A 554 14.49 36.69 -9.27
CA THR A 554 15.18 37.75 -8.51
C THR A 554 16.71 37.56 -8.48
N LEU A 555 17.17 36.31 -8.40
CA LEU A 555 18.59 35.92 -8.40
C LEU A 555 19.23 36.27 -9.74
N LEU A 556 18.59 35.88 -10.86
CA LEU A 556 19.03 36.18 -12.22
C LEU A 556 19.14 37.69 -12.47
N GLN A 557 18.18 38.48 -11.96
CA GLN A 557 18.17 39.93 -12.09
C GLN A 557 19.27 40.63 -11.28
N ARG A 558 19.70 40.07 -10.14
CA ARG A 558 20.69 40.70 -9.25
C ARG A 558 22.13 40.27 -9.47
N LEU A 559 22.37 39.03 -9.88
CA LEU A 559 23.73 38.47 -9.94
C LEU A 559 24.41 38.63 -11.29
N GLY A 560 23.70 39.04 -12.34
CA GLY A 560 24.32 39.28 -13.65
C GLY A 560 25.08 38.06 -14.17
N MET A 561 24.45 36.88 -14.16
CA MET A 561 25.09 35.62 -14.57
C MET A 561 25.56 35.69 -16.02
N GLU A 562 26.88 35.74 -16.21
CA GLU A 562 27.54 35.59 -17.50
C GLU A 562 27.47 34.13 -17.96
N GLU A 563 27.34 33.93 -19.28
CA GLU A 563 27.27 32.60 -19.90
C GLU A 563 28.56 31.82 -19.59
N GLY A 564 28.43 30.59 -19.08
CA GLY A 564 29.55 29.70 -18.75
C GLY A 564 30.20 29.86 -17.38
N VAL A 565 29.80 30.84 -16.54
CA VAL A 565 30.38 31.02 -15.19
C VAL A 565 29.56 30.27 -14.13
N PRO A 566 30.11 29.23 -13.47
CA PRO A 566 29.42 28.54 -12.38
C PRO A 566 29.32 29.40 -11.13
N ILE A 567 28.23 29.24 -10.38
CA ILE A 567 28.13 29.77 -9.02
C ILE A 567 28.36 28.64 -8.02
N GLU A 568 29.45 28.76 -7.27
CA GLU A 568 29.68 27.99 -6.05
C GLU A 568 29.29 28.84 -4.83
N SER A 569 28.12 28.59 -4.26
CA SER A 569 27.65 29.36 -3.10
C SER A 569 26.90 28.51 -2.08
N ARG A 570 27.42 28.49 -0.85
CA ARG A 570 26.75 27.89 0.32
C ARG A 570 25.39 28.53 0.63
N MET A 571 25.11 29.74 0.14
CA MET A 571 23.80 30.37 0.29
C MET A 571 22.76 29.70 -0.64
N ILE A 572 23.17 29.36 -1.87
CA ILE A 572 22.28 28.73 -2.86
C ILE A 572 21.97 27.30 -2.43
N THR A 573 22.97 26.52 -2.01
CA THR A 573 22.74 25.18 -1.44
C THR A 573 21.72 25.20 -0.32
N ARG A 574 21.83 26.13 0.64
CA ARG A 574 20.84 26.26 1.74
C ARG A 574 19.42 26.60 1.26
N ARG A 575 19.28 27.38 0.19
CA ARG A 575 17.95 27.70 -0.39
C ARG A 575 17.35 26.50 -1.13
N ILE A 576 18.17 25.73 -1.81
CA ILE A 576 17.76 24.49 -2.47
C ILE A 576 17.30 23.46 -1.42
N GLU A 577 18.04 23.32 -0.33
CA GLU A 577 17.62 22.48 0.80
C GLU A 577 16.27 22.93 1.39
N ALA A 578 16.03 24.23 1.49
CA ALA A 578 14.74 24.75 1.94
C ALA A 578 13.60 24.44 0.95
N ALA A 579 13.87 24.48 -0.36
CA ALA A 579 12.91 24.08 -1.38
C ALA A 579 12.59 22.58 -1.31
N GLN A 580 13.60 21.70 -1.18
CA GLN A 580 13.39 20.26 -0.98
C GLN A 580 12.55 19.99 0.28
N LYS A 581 12.84 20.67 1.39
CA LYS A 581 12.06 20.53 2.63
C LYS A 581 10.60 20.95 2.46
N ALA A 582 10.31 21.97 1.64
CA ALA A 582 8.94 22.37 1.34
C ALA A 582 8.20 21.31 0.52
N VAL A 583 8.87 20.71 -0.48
CA VAL A 583 8.32 19.61 -1.28
C VAL A 583 8.07 18.37 -0.42
N GLU A 584 9.02 18.00 0.44
CA GLU A 584 8.86 16.91 1.41
C GLU A 584 7.67 17.15 2.34
N GLY A 585 7.50 18.38 2.86
CA GLY A 585 6.35 18.75 3.68
C GLY A 585 5.01 18.63 2.94
N GLN A 586 4.95 19.04 1.67
CA GLN A 586 3.75 18.88 0.84
C GLN A 586 3.43 17.40 0.58
N ASN A 587 4.44 16.60 0.29
CA ASN A 587 4.31 15.16 0.10
C ASN A 587 3.85 14.46 1.38
N PHE A 588 4.39 14.87 2.54
CA PHE A 588 3.97 14.38 3.85
C PHE A 588 2.50 14.67 4.14
N GLU A 589 2.03 15.91 3.93
CA GLU A 589 0.61 16.24 4.13
C GLU A 589 -0.30 15.46 3.16
N SER A 590 0.13 15.25 1.91
CA SER A 590 -0.63 14.45 0.94
C SER A 590 -0.76 12.98 1.39
N ARG A 591 0.34 12.37 1.86
CA ARG A 591 0.32 11.00 2.41
C ARG A 591 -0.51 10.90 3.68
N LYS A 592 -0.39 11.89 4.57
CA LYS A 592 -1.17 11.96 5.81
C LYS A 592 -2.66 12.03 5.52
N HIS A 593 -3.08 12.89 4.58
CA HIS A 593 -4.48 12.92 4.14
C HIS A 593 -4.92 11.58 3.57
N LEU A 594 -4.14 10.96 2.68
CA LEU A 594 -4.47 9.64 2.14
C LEU A 594 -4.68 8.59 3.25
N LEU A 595 -3.80 8.58 4.24
CA LEU A 595 -3.90 7.70 5.41
C LEU A 595 -5.14 8.01 6.26
N GLU A 596 -5.47 9.28 6.49
CA GLU A 596 -6.64 9.67 7.29
C GLU A 596 -7.95 9.16 6.69
N TYR A 597 -8.09 9.20 5.36
CA TYR A 597 -9.24 8.61 4.65
C TYR A 597 -9.20 7.08 4.69
N ASP A 598 -8.03 6.46 4.44
CA ASP A 598 -7.92 4.99 4.50
C ASP A 598 -8.12 4.44 5.92
N ASP A 599 -7.80 5.18 6.98
CA ASP A 599 -8.03 4.74 8.37
C ASP A 599 -9.53 4.58 8.69
N VAL A 600 -10.40 5.33 8.02
CA VAL A 600 -11.86 5.13 8.10
C VAL A 600 -12.25 3.83 7.41
N MET A 601 -11.79 3.63 6.18
CA MET A 601 -12.01 2.41 5.41
C MET A 601 -11.42 1.17 6.07
N ASN A 602 -10.26 1.31 6.73
CA ASN A 602 -9.56 0.21 7.36
C ASN A 602 -10.35 -0.35 8.55
N LYS A 603 -11.05 0.50 9.31
CA LYS A 603 -11.94 0.02 10.39
C LYS A 603 -13.08 -0.85 9.84
N GLN A 604 -13.69 -0.42 8.75
CA GLN A 604 -14.75 -1.18 8.07
C GLN A 604 -14.21 -2.48 7.46
N ARG A 605 -13.03 -2.40 6.82
CA ARG A 605 -12.31 -3.55 6.26
C ARG A 605 -12.00 -4.60 7.33
N VAL A 606 -11.47 -4.19 8.48
CA VAL A 606 -11.19 -5.10 9.61
C VAL A 606 -12.47 -5.79 10.10
N ALA A 607 -13.60 -5.08 10.14
CA ALA A 607 -14.88 -5.67 10.51
C ALA A 607 -15.36 -6.69 9.46
N VAL A 608 -15.32 -6.35 8.18
CA VAL A 608 -15.75 -7.23 7.07
C VAL A 608 -14.84 -8.44 6.94
N TYR A 609 -13.53 -8.24 6.86
CA TYR A 609 -12.55 -9.31 6.74
C TYR A 609 -12.53 -10.19 7.99
N GLY A 610 -12.70 -9.60 9.19
CA GLY A 610 -12.86 -10.34 10.43
C GLY A 610 -14.13 -11.19 10.47
N LEU A 611 -15.24 -10.72 9.91
CA LEU A 611 -16.45 -11.54 9.75
C LEU A 611 -16.23 -12.67 8.73
N ARG A 612 -15.69 -12.36 7.55
CA ARG A 612 -15.36 -13.38 6.52
C ARG A 612 -14.47 -14.48 7.08
N ARG A 613 -13.40 -14.11 7.79
CA ARG A 613 -12.48 -15.08 8.40
C ARG A 613 -13.19 -15.99 9.41
N ARG A 614 -14.05 -15.44 10.28
CA ARG A 614 -14.83 -16.24 11.23
C ARG A 614 -15.80 -17.20 10.54
N LEU A 615 -16.43 -16.78 9.44
CA LEU A 615 -17.29 -17.65 8.63
C LEU A 615 -16.51 -18.83 8.03
N LEU A 616 -15.26 -18.59 7.62
CA LEU A 616 -14.35 -19.62 7.11
C LEU A 616 -13.84 -20.57 8.22
N GLU A 617 -13.59 -20.05 9.42
CA GLU A 617 -13.09 -20.80 10.59
C GLU A 617 -14.14 -21.65 11.31
N GLY A 618 -15.38 -21.69 10.81
CA GLY A 618 -16.43 -22.54 11.35
C GLY A 618 -17.21 -21.92 12.50
N LEU A 619 -17.36 -20.58 12.53
CA LEU A 619 -18.39 -19.92 13.33
C LEU A 619 -19.73 -20.61 13.13
N ASP A 620 -20.51 -20.82 14.20
CA ASP A 620 -21.85 -21.38 14.07
C ASP A 620 -22.75 -20.41 13.28
N GLN A 621 -22.90 -20.67 11.99
CA GLN A 621 -23.68 -19.82 11.10
C GLN A 621 -25.16 -19.89 11.45
N LYS A 622 -25.64 -21.01 12.00
CA LYS A 622 -27.05 -21.19 12.36
C LYS A 622 -27.45 -20.17 13.40
N ASP A 623 -26.68 -20.15 14.47
CA ASP A 623 -26.95 -19.31 15.63
C ASP A 623 -26.85 -17.84 15.23
N LEU A 624 -25.85 -17.47 14.44
CA LEU A 624 -25.73 -16.10 13.90
C LEU A 624 -26.93 -15.71 13.04
N ILE A 625 -27.40 -16.59 12.15
CA ILE A 625 -28.52 -16.29 11.26
C ILE A 625 -29.83 -16.21 12.04
N ILE A 626 -30.13 -17.20 12.87
CA ILE A 626 -31.41 -17.29 13.57
C ILE A 626 -31.45 -16.28 14.72
N GLU A 627 -30.48 -16.33 15.63
CA GLU A 627 -30.56 -15.59 16.89
C GLU A 627 -30.19 -14.11 16.70
N ASP A 628 -29.29 -13.76 15.77
CA ASP A 628 -28.95 -12.35 15.49
C ASP A 628 -29.73 -11.79 14.29
N TYR A 629 -29.66 -12.39 13.10
CA TYR A 629 -30.20 -11.74 11.88
C TYR A 629 -31.71 -11.81 11.78
N VAL A 630 -32.31 -13.00 11.97
CA VAL A 630 -33.77 -13.17 11.92
C VAL A 630 -34.42 -12.37 13.04
N SER A 631 -33.87 -12.42 14.26
CA SER A 631 -34.35 -11.62 15.40
C SER A 631 -34.32 -10.12 15.13
N ALA A 632 -33.20 -9.60 14.60
CA ALA A 632 -33.07 -8.17 14.30
C ALA A 632 -34.05 -7.72 13.21
N ILE A 633 -34.12 -8.46 12.09
CA ILE A 633 -35.03 -8.15 10.99
C ILE A 633 -36.49 -8.22 11.47
N LEU A 634 -36.85 -9.23 12.27
CA LEU A 634 -38.20 -9.34 12.80
C LEU A 634 -38.51 -8.20 13.77
N GLY A 635 -37.58 -7.84 14.65
CA GLY A 635 -37.72 -6.69 15.56
C GLY A 635 -37.99 -5.38 14.79
N ASP A 636 -37.21 -5.12 13.75
CA ASP A 636 -37.39 -3.93 12.90
C ASP A 636 -38.76 -3.93 12.17
N LEU A 637 -39.20 -5.08 11.65
CA LEU A 637 -40.52 -5.23 11.04
C LEU A 637 -41.64 -5.00 12.05
N ILE A 638 -41.56 -5.62 13.23
CA ILE A 638 -42.56 -5.43 14.29
C ILE A 638 -42.58 -3.97 14.74
N GLN A 639 -41.43 -3.33 14.88
CA GLN A 639 -41.37 -1.91 15.25
C GLN A 639 -41.96 -1.00 14.17
N GLN A 640 -41.79 -1.33 12.89
CA GLN A 640 -42.29 -0.54 11.77
C GLN A 640 -43.80 -0.67 11.58
N TYR A 641 -44.34 -1.89 11.65
CA TYR A 641 -45.75 -2.17 11.34
C TYR A 641 -46.65 -2.31 12.58
N CYS A 642 -46.07 -2.63 13.74
CA CYS A 642 -46.72 -2.78 15.04
C CYS A 642 -45.97 -1.95 16.13
N PRO A 643 -45.85 -0.61 15.98
CA PRO A 643 -45.06 0.20 16.90
C PRO A 643 -45.64 0.20 18.33
N GLU A 644 -44.75 0.16 19.32
CA GLU A 644 -45.09 0.05 20.76
C GLU A 644 -46.12 1.08 21.26
N LYS A 645 -46.13 2.28 20.66
CA LYS A 645 -47.01 3.40 21.05
C LYS A 645 -48.39 3.39 20.36
N SER A 646 -48.65 2.43 19.48
CA SER A 646 -49.90 2.30 18.74
C SER A 646 -50.84 1.28 19.38
N HIS A 647 -52.15 1.48 19.26
CA HIS A 647 -53.13 0.49 19.70
C HIS A 647 -53.13 -0.70 18.71
N VAL A 648 -53.50 -1.90 19.18
CA VAL A 648 -53.50 -3.13 18.36
C VAL A 648 -54.36 -2.97 17.10
N ASP A 649 -55.44 -2.20 17.18
CA ASP A 649 -56.33 -1.92 16.04
C ASP A 649 -55.71 -1.01 14.96
N ASP A 650 -54.65 -0.27 15.30
CA ASP A 650 -53.94 0.63 14.40
C ASP A 650 -52.72 -0.04 13.72
N TRP A 651 -52.45 -1.31 14.02
CA TRP A 651 -51.34 -2.06 13.43
C TRP A 651 -51.57 -2.35 11.95
N ASP A 652 -50.54 -2.16 11.13
CA ASP A 652 -50.59 -2.53 9.72
C ASP A 652 -50.23 -4.02 9.55
N LEU A 653 -51.15 -4.89 9.96
CA LEU A 653 -51.01 -6.35 9.87
C LEU A 653 -50.89 -6.84 8.42
N LYS A 654 -51.45 -6.09 7.46
CA LYS A 654 -51.35 -6.41 6.04
C LYS A 654 -49.92 -6.13 5.54
N GLY A 655 -49.37 -4.97 5.87
CA GLY A 655 -47.99 -4.61 5.57
C GLY A 655 -46.99 -5.57 6.22
N LEU A 656 -47.21 -5.93 7.50
CA LEU A 656 -46.39 -6.92 8.21
C LEU A 656 -46.39 -8.28 7.50
N LYS A 657 -47.58 -8.77 7.10
CA LYS A 657 -47.72 -10.03 6.34
C LYS A 657 -46.93 -9.99 5.03
N GLU A 658 -47.12 -8.94 4.22
CA GLU A 658 -46.46 -8.79 2.92
C GLU A 658 -44.93 -8.69 3.08
N ALA A 659 -44.46 -7.99 4.11
CA ALA A 659 -43.04 -7.85 4.41
C ALA A 659 -42.41 -9.18 4.87
N ILE A 660 -43.07 -9.93 5.76
CA ILE A 660 -42.60 -11.26 6.20
C ILE A 660 -42.59 -12.24 5.03
N PHE A 661 -43.63 -12.25 4.19
CA PHE A 661 -43.66 -13.12 3.01
C PHE A 661 -42.54 -12.78 2.02
N THR A 662 -42.26 -11.50 1.81
CA THR A 662 -41.19 -11.06 0.89
C THR A 662 -39.79 -11.43 1.40
N LYS A 663 -39.54 -11.26 2.70
CA LYS A 663 -38.22 -11.51 3.31
C LYS A 663 -38.00 -12.99 3.62
N PHE A 664 -39.01 -13.72 4.09
CA PHE A 664 -38.86 -15.09 4.58
C PHE A 664 -39.62 -16.14 3.75
N GLY A 665 -40.50 -15.74 2.82
CA GLY A 665 -41.35 -16.67 2.07
C GLY A 665 -42.43 -17.35 2.92
N VAL A 666 -42.74 -16.80 4.11
CA VAL A 666 -43.68 -17.37 5.07
C VAL A 666 -44.96 -16.56 5.11
N ASP A 667 -46.11 -17.23 4.98
CA ASP A 667 -47.42 -16.63 5.26
C ASP A 667 -47.82 -16.95 6.70
N ILE A 668 -47.74 -15.94 7.57
CA ILE A 668 -48.02 -16.07 9.01
C ILE A 668 -49.41 -16.63 9.32
N TYR A 669 -50.43 -16.32 8.50
CA TYR A 669 -51.79 -16.83 8.73
C TYR A 669 -51.91 -18.29 8.31
N ALA A 670 -51.22 -18.70 7.24
CA ALA A 670 -51.20 -20.08 6.79
C ALA A 670 -50.48 -21.00 7.81
N GLU A 671 -49.52 -20.46 8.55
CA GLU A 671 -48.82 -21.14 9.65
C GLU A 671 -49.63 -21.11 10.97
N GLY A 672 -50.85 -20.58 10.96
CA GLY A 672 -51.80 -20.61 12.09
C GLY A 672 -51.61 -19.50 13.12
N ILE A 673 -50.79 -18.49 12.84
CA ILE A 673 -50.65 -17.30 13.68
C ILE A 673 -51.86 -16.39 13.46
N LYS A 674 -52.46 -15.91 14.56
CA LYS A 674 -53.55 -14.93 14.55
C LYS A 674 -53.11 -13.65 15.23
N PRO A 675 -52.54 -12.69 14.48
CA PRO A 675 -51.98 -11.47 15.04
C PRO A 675 -53.00 -10.62 15.82
N GLU A 676 -54.29 -10.74 15.50
CA GLU A 676 -55.38 -9.98 16.14
C GLU A 676 -55.68 -10.43 17.57
N GLU A 677 -55.25 -11.64 17.95
CA GLU A 677 -55.48 -12.24 19.27
C GLU A 677 -54.23 -12.15 20.18
N MET A 678 -53.15 -11.49 19.73
CA MET A 678 -51.83 -11.51 20.36
C MET A 678 -51.36 -10.09 20.73
N ASN A 679 -50.59 -9.97 21.82
CA ASN A 679 -49.85 -8.74 22.10
C ASN A 679 -48.53 -8.66 21.28
N ARG A 680 -47.84 -7.51 21.29
CA ARG A 680 -46.66 -7.26 20.44
C ARG A 680 -45.58 -8.31 20.65
N GLN A 681 -45.34 -8.66 21.91
CA GLN A 681 -44.32 -9.62 22.31
C GLN A 681 -44.71 -11.05 21.87
N GLU A 682 -45.95 -11.46 22.18
CA GLU A 682 -46.49 -12.76 21.78
C GLU A 682 -46.50 -12.95 20.26
N LEU A 683 -46.80 -11.88 19.51
CA LEU A 683 -46.76 -11.88 18.04
C LEU A 683 -45.33 -12.07 17.53
N GLY A 684 -44.37 -11.34 18.10
CA GLY A 684 -42.94 -11.49 17.77
C GLY A 684 -42.42 -12.90 18.06
N ASP A 685 -42.67 -13.40 19.27
CA ASP A 685 -42.27 -14.76 19.69
C ASP A 685 -42.89 -15.83 18.78
N ALA A 686 -44.20 -15.73 18.48
CA ALA A 686 -44.90 -16.70 17.65
C ALA A 686 -44.38 -16.74 16.20
N ILE A 687 -44.07 -15.57 15.62
CA ILE A 687 -43.48 -15.49 14.28
C ILE A 687 -42.06 -16.07 14.30
N PHE A 688 -41.24 -15.69 15.29
CA PHE A 688 -39.87 -16.17 15.41
C PHE A 688 -39.79 -17.70 15.52
N ASP A 689 -40.61 -18.30 16.37
CA ASP A 689 -40.67 -19.76 16.54
C ASP A 689 -41.03 -20.46 15.22
N LYS A 690 -41.98 -19.90 14.45
CA LYS A 690 -42.35 -20.46 13.13
C LYS A 690 -41.23 -20.33 12.10
N LEU A 691 -40.50 -19.21 12.09
CA LEU A 691 -39.34 -19.04 11.24
C LEU A 691 -38.24 -20.05 11.58
N LYS A 692 -37.97 -20.26 12.87
CA LYS A 692 -37.01 -21.25 13.37
C LYS A 692 -37.40 -22.68 13.00
N GLU A 693 -38.67 -23.06 13.20
CA GLU A 693 -39.21 -24.37 12.79
C GLU A 693 -39.02 -24.63 11.28
N ARG A 694 -39.29 -23.62 10.45
CA ARG A 694 -39.08 -23.69 8.99
C ARG A 694 -37.61 -23.89 8.62
N TYR A 695 -36.72 -23.17 9.30
CA TYR A 695 -35.29 -23.29 9.06
C TYR A 695 -34.77 -24.68 9.46
N ASP A 696 -35.20 -25.18 10.63
CA ASP A 696 -34.87 -26.53 11.11
C ASP A 696 -35.42 -27.63 10.19
N ALA A 697 -36.61 -27.44 9.63
CA ALA A 697 -37.18 -28.36 8.65
C ALA A 697 -36.34 -28.39 7.37
N LYS A 698 -35.85 -27.22 6.92
CA LYS A 698 -34.96 -27.12 5.76
C LYS A 698 -33.64 -27.84 5.99
N GLU A 699 -33.03 -27.64 7.15
CA GLU A 699 -31.79 -28.34 7.54
C GLU A 699 -31.97 -29.86 7.57
N LYS A 700 -33.11 -30.37 8.06
CA LYS A 700 -33.40 -31.80 8.05
C LYS A 700 -33.53 -32.39 6.64
N LEU A 701 -33.97 -31.62 5.65
CA LEU A 701 -34.14 -32.08 4.27
C LEU A 701 -32.80 -32.24 3.54
N ILE A 702 -31.85 -31.32 3.73
CA ILE A 702 -30.55 -31.35 3.03
C ILE A 702 -29.38 -31.82 3.89
N SER A 703 -29.60 -32.12 5.17
CA SER A 703 -28.60 -32.39 6.22
C SER A 703 -27.90 -31.15 6.77
N ALA A 704 -27.40 -31.27 8.02
CA ALA A 704 -26.69 -30.20 8.71
C ALA A 704 -25.42 -29.76 7.97
N ASP A 705 -24.58 -30.70 7.52
CA ASP A 705 -23.30 -30.39 6.85
C ASP A 705 -23.51 -29.62 5.54
N ALA A 706 -24.50 -30.03 4.73
CA ALA A 706 -24.83 -29.31 3.49
C ALA A 706 -25.44 -27.92 3.79
N MET A 707 -26.27 -27.81 4.83
CA MET A 707 -26.85 -26.53 5.25
C MET A 707 -25.75 -25.54 5.67
N ARG A 708 -24.79 -25.97 6.52
CA ARG A 708 -23.63 -25.13 6.90
C ARG A 708 -22.80 -24.69 5.70
N TYR A 709 -22.58 -25.59 4.73
CA TYR A 709 -21.89 -25.24 3.49
C TYR A 709 -22.64 -24.14 2.72
N HIS A 710 -23.95 -24.31 2.52
CA HIS A 710 -24.77 -23.33 1.79
C HIS A 710 -24.82 -21.98 2.48
N GLU A 711 -25.01 -21.94 3.80
CA GLU A 711 -24.98 -20.69 4.57
C GLU A 711 -23.64 -19.99 4.43
N ARG A 712 -22.52 -20.71 4.62
CA ARG A 712 -21.19 -20.12 4.48
C ARG A 712 -20.98 -19.54 3.08
N THR A 713 -21.27 -20.32 2.03
CA THR A 713 -21.10 -19.87 0.65
C THR A 713 -21.99 -18.68 0.31
N ILE A 714 -23.26 -18.70 0.74
CA ILE A 714 -24.20 -17.60 0.51
C ILE A 714 -23.74 -16.35 1.27
N MET A 715 -23.42 -16.47 2.56
CA MET A 715 -22.94 -15.34 3.36
C MET A 715 -21.68 -14.71 2.76
N LEU A 716 -20.69 -15.53 2.37
CA LEU A 716 -19.47 -15.04 1.72
C LEU A 716 -19.77 -14.35 0.38
N SER A 717 -20.67 -14.91 -0.43
CA SER A 717 -21.05 -14.31 -1.71
C SER A 717 -21.79 -12.98 -1.53
N VAL A 718 -22.74 -12.91 -0.58
CA VAL A 718 -23.54 -11.70 -0.32
C VAL A 718 -22.66 -10.61 0.27
N ILE A 719 -21.81 -10.93 1.26
CA ILE A 719 -20.91 -9.92 1.86
C ILE A 719 -19.90 -9.41 0.85
N ASP A 720 -19.38 -10.27 -0.05
CA ASP A 720 -18.45 -9.83 -1.10
C ASP A 720 -19.11 -8.90 -2.09
N GLN A 721 -20.35 -9.19 -2.50
CA GLN A 721 -21.07 -8.31 -3.41
C GLN A 721 -21.36 -6.95 -2.76
N GLN A 722 -21.93 -6.97 -1.54
CA GLN A 722 -22.22 -5.74 -0.79
C GLN A 722 -20.95 -4.92 -0.51
N TRP A 723 -19.83 -5.59 -0.21
CA TRP A 723 -18.55 -4.93 0.03
C TRP A 723 -17.99 -4.27 -1.23
N LYS A 724 -18.07 -4.92 -2.40
CA LYS A 724 -17.64 -4.32 -3.67
C LYS A 724 -18.46 -3.06 -4.00
N ASP A 725 -19.77 -3.13 -3.84
CA ASP A 725 -20.67 -2.01 -4.09
C ASP A 725 -20.41 -0.86 -3.11
N HIS A 726 -20.09 -1.20 -1.86
CA HIS A 726 -19.67 -0.25 -0.84
C HIS A 726 -18.32 0.41 -1.19
N LEU A 727 -17.31 -0.37 -1.60
CA LEU A 727 -16.01 0.19 -2.03
C LEU A 727 -16.17 1.20 -3.17
N LEU A 728 -17.01 0.89 -4.17
CA LEU A 728 -17.31 1.82 -5.26
C LEU A 728 -18.00 3.09 -4.75
N SER A 729 -18.98 2.93 -3.87
CA SER A 729 -19.70 4.08 -3.28
C SER A 729 -18.76 4.94 -2.42
N MET A 730 -17.79 4.32 -1.75
CA MET A 730 -16.77 4.99 -0.94
C MET A 730 -15.76 5.77 -1.79
N ASP A 731 -15.40 5.25 -2.96
CA ASP A 731 -14.58 5.97 -3.95
C ASP A 731 -15.31 7.24 -4.41
N HIS A 732 -16.59 7.14 -4.81
CA HIS A 732 -17.41 8.30 -5.17
C HIS A 732 -17.57 9.32 -4.03
N LEU A 733 -17.79 8.84 -2.79
CA LEU A 733 -17.91 9.73 -1.62
C LEU A 733 -16.62 10.52 -1.40
N LYS A 734 -15.46 9.86 -1.51
CA LYS A 734 -14.14 10.48 -1.29
C LYS A 734 -13.88 11.61 -2.28
N GLU A 735 -14.33 11.47 -3.52
CA GLU A 735 -14.21 12.50 -4.57
C GLU A 735 -15.20 13.65 -4.36
N GLY A 736 -16.44 13.35 -3.98
CA GLY A 736 -17.50 14.34 -3.80
C GLY A 736 -17.37 15.20 -2.54
N ILE A 737 -16.75 14.68 -1.48
CA ILE A 737 -16.76 15.32 -0.15
C ILE A 737 -15.99 16.65 -0.10
N GLY A 738 -15.00 16.85 -0.98
CA GLY A 738 -14.19 18.06 -1.03
C GLY A 738 -15.01 19.34 -1.24
N LEU A 739 -16.15 19.24 -1.92
CA LEU A 739 -17.04 20.38 -2.21
C LEU A 739 -17.93 20.77 -1.03
N ARG A 740 -18.07 19.91 -0.01
CA ARG A 740 -18.79 20.29 1.22
C ARG A 740 -17.95 21.16 2.16
N GLY A 741 -16.64 21.23 1.94
CA GLY A 741 -15.74 22.15 2.63
C GLY A 741 -16.07 23.64 2.43
N TYR A 742 -16.85 23.99 1.42
CA TYR A 742 -17.39 25.34 1.22
C TYR A 742 -18.35 25.79 2.33
N GLY A 743 -18.92 24.85 3.09
CA GLY A 743 -19.85 25.13 4.20
C GLY A 743 -19.20 25.38 5.58
N GLN A 744 -17.88 25.58 5.67
CA GLN A 744 -17.12 25.64 6.95
C GLN A 744 -17.14 24.35 7.80
N HIS A 745 -17.55 23.23 7.22
CA HIS A 745 -17.45 21.90 7.85
C HIS A 745 -16.15 21.22 7.43
N ASP A 746 -15.53 20.47 8.35
CA ASP A 746 -14.32 19.68 8.05
C ASP A 746 -14.70 18.47 7.16
N PRO A 747 -14.20 18.39 5.91
CA PRO A 747 -14.55 17.31 4.99
C PRO A 747 -14.26 15.91 5.52
N LEU A 748 -13.22 15.73 6.36
CA LEU A 748 -12.88 14.43 6.93
C LEU A 748 -13.92 13.98 7.98
N VAL A 749 -14.52 14.93 8.71
CA VAL A 749 -15.56 14.62 9.70
C VAL A 749 -16.85 14.20 9.00
N GLU A 750 -17.25 14.92 7.96
CA GLU A 750 -18.42 14.56 7.14
C GLU A 750 -18.19 13.22 6.42
N TYR A 751 -17.01 13.01 5.83
CA TYR A 751 -16.62 11.73 5.24
C TYR A 751 -16.76 10.57 6.24
N LYS A 752 -16.27 10.74 7.47
CA LYS A 752 -16.38 9.72 8.53
C LYS A 752 -17.83 9.39 8.86
N LYS A 753 -18.69 10.40 8.94
CA LYS A 753 -20.09 10.25 9.28
C LYS A 753 -20.85 9.51 8.16
N GLU A 754 -20.79 10.02 6.94
CA GLU A 754 -21.46 9.42 5.78
C GLU A 754 -20.93 8.01 5.49
N SER A 755 -19.61 7.83 5.55
CA SER A 755 -19.00 6.50 5.37
C SER A 755 -19.51 5.48 6.38
N PHE A 756 -19.73 5.89 7.63
CA PHE A 756 -20.23 5.01 8.66
C PHE A 756 -21.72 4.68 8.47
N GLU A 757 -22.55 5.67 8.11
CA GLU A 757 -23.97 5.46 7.77
C GLU A 757 -24.10 4.49 6.59
N MET A 758 -23.33 4.69 5.51
CA MET A 758 -23.29 3.79 4.36
C MET A 758 -22.85 2.36 4.73
N PHE A 759 -21.91 2.23 5.67
CA PHE A 759 -21.45 0.94 6.16
C PHE A 759 -22.50 0.21 7.01
N GLU A 760 -23.21 0.92 7.89
CA GLU A 760 -24.32 0.35 8.66
C GLU A 760 -25.43 -0.15 7.72
N ASP A 761 -25.80 0.66 6.73
CA ASP A 761 -26.79 0.30 5.71
C ASP A 761 -26.34 -0.92 4.89
N MET A 762 -25.05 -0.99 4.52
CA MET A 762 -24.47 -2.15 3.83
C MET A 762 -24.58 -3.41 4.70
N MET A 763 -24.24 -3.32 5.99
CA MET A 763 -24.32 -4.46 6.90
C MET A 763 -25.77 -4.92 7.12
N GLN A 764 -26.73 -3.99 7.17
CA GLN A 764 -28.15 -4.32 7.24
C GLN A 764 -28.60 -5.04 5.96
N ARG A 765 -28.28 -4.51 4.78
CA ARG A 765 -28.57 -5.18 3.49
C ARG A 765 -27.96 -6.57 3.41
N PHE A 766 -26.73 -6.74 3.89
CA PHE A 766 -26.07 -8.04 3.97
C PHE A 766 -26.87 -9.05 4.82
N GLN A 767 -27.35 -8.65 6.00
CA GLN A 767 -28.15 -9.51 6.87
C GLN A 767 -29.48 -9.88 6.20
N GLU A 768 -30.19 -8.89 5.67
CA GLU A 768 -31.49 -9.07 5.01
C GLU A 768 -31.40 -9.98 3.79
N GLU A 769 -30.42 -9.74 2.91
CA GLU A 769 -30.25 -10.50 1.69
C GLU A 769 -29.80 -11.94 1.97
N THR A 770 -28.92 -12.13 2.96
CA THR A 770 -28.51 -13.46 3.44
C THR A 770 -29.72 -14.28 3.89
N VAL A 771 -30.54 -13.71 4.79
CA VAL A 771 -31.74 -14.36 5.30
C VAL A 771 -32.73 -14.64 4.17
N ARG A 772 -32.96 -13.66 3.29
CA ARG A 772 -33.87 -13.79 2.16
C ARG A 772 -33.48 -14.94 1.23
N ILE A 773 -32.23 -15.00 0.79
CA ILE A 773 -31.76 -16.07 -0.09
C ILE A 773 -31.90 -17.43 0.61
N LEU A 774 -31.50 -17.55 1.87
CA LEU A 774 -31.55 -18.83 2.60
C LEU A 774 -32.98 -19.33 2.81
N TYR A 775 -33.91 -18.45 3.15
CA TYR A 775 -35.32 -18.82 3.35
C TYR A 775 -36.03 -19.13 2.02
N LEU A 776 -35.74 -18.38 0.96
CA LEU A 776 -36.34 -18.60 -0.37
C LEU A 776 -35.65 -19.70 -1.19
N MET A 777 -34.48 -20.18 -0.76
CA MET A 777 -33.76 -21.27 -1.42
C MET A 777 -34.67 -22.50 -1.57
N GLN A 778 -34.92 -22.91 -2.82
CA GLN A 778 -35.66 -24.12 -3.15
C GLN A 778 -34.71 -25.32 -3.17
N ILE A 779 -35.03 -26.34 -2.39
CA ILE A 779 -34.31 -27.61 -2.42
C ILE A 779 -34.95 -28.45 -3.52
N LEU A 780 -34.22 -28.63 -4.63
CA LEU A 780 -34.62 -29.60 -5.65
C LEU A 780 -34.22 -31.00 -5.16
N GLU A 781 -35.21 -31.81 -4.77
CA GLU A 781 -34.97 -33.25 -4.61
C GLU A 781 -34.50 -33.81 -5.95
N ARG A 782 -33.32 -34.42 -5.97
CA ARG A 782 -32.86 -35.17 -7.14
C ARG A 782 -33.85 -36.31 -7.36
N PRO A 783 -34.52 -36.42 -8.53
CA PRO A 783 -35.46 -37.52 -8.74
C PRO A 783 -34.73 -38.86 -8.59
N PRO A 784 -35.37 -39.91 -8.04
CA PRO A 784 -34.71 -41.18 -7.70
C PRO A 784 -34.11 -41.97 -8.87
N ASN A 785 -34.14 -41.44 -10.10
CA ASN A 785 -33.61 -42.07 -11.29
C ASN A 785 -32.94 -41.03 -12.21
N SER A 786 -31.71 -40.66 -11.89
CA SER A 786 -30.72 -40.33 -12.92
C SER A 786 -29.50 -41.17 -12.66
N GLY A 787 -29.28 -42.14 -13.55
CA GLY A 787 -28.25 -43.15 -13.43
C GLY A 787 -26.85 -42.55 -13.33
N THR A 788 -26.01 -43.28 -12.60
CA THR A 788 -24.54 -43.28 -12.64
C THR A 788 -23.95 -42.61 -13.88
N MET A 789 -23.24 -41.50 -13.65
CA MET A 789 -22.12 -41.08 -14.48
C MET A 789 -20.82 -41.56 -13.79
N PRO A 790 -19.83 -42.06 -14.55
CA PRO A 790 -18.66 -42.73 -13.99
C PRO A 790 -17.64 -41.71 -13.46
N GLY A 791 -17.55 -41.57 -12.14
CA GLY A 791 -16.44 -40.92 -11.47
C GLY A 791 -15.37 -41.94 -11.12
N GLY A 792 -14.34 -42.05 -11.97
CA GLY A 792 -13.12 -42.75 -11.61
C GLY A 792 -12.31 -41.91 -10.61
N HIS A 793 -12.17 -42.40 -9.39
CA HIS A 793 -11.00 -42.10 -8.57
C HIS A 793 -9.97 -43.20 -8.80
N PRO A 794 -8.69 -42.87 -9.07
CA PRO A 794 -7.64 -43.88 -9.12
C PRO A 794 -7.48 -44.50 -7.75
N GLU A 795 -7.50 -45.83 -7.71
CA GLU A 795 -7.12 -46.65 -6.57
C GLU A 795 -5.66 -46.37 -6.18
N ASP A 796 -5.41 -46.12 -4.89
CA ASP A 796 -4.08 -46.20 -4.29
C ASP A 796 -3.91 -47.61 -3.66
N PRO A 797 -2.96 -48.45 -4.11
CA PRO A 797 -2.74 -49.76 -3.53
C PRO A 797 -1.58 -49.79 -2.52
N SER A 798 -1.78 -50.61 -1.47
CA SER A 798 -0.85 -51.07 -0.40
C SER A 798 -0.73 -50.13 0.84
N GLY A 799 -1.04 -50.51 2.09
CA GLY A 799 -0.75 -51.73 2.88
C GLY A 799 0.63 -51.55 3.57
N GLN A 800 0.91 -51.67 4.87
CA GLN A 800 0.34 -52.27 6.10
C GLN A 800 1.09 -51.66 7.32
N GLY A 801 0.50 -51.67 8.53
CA GLY A 801 1.25 -51.55 9.79
C GLY A 801 0.35 -51.42 11.04
N PRO A 802 0.68 -52.02 12.21
CA PRO A 802 -0.33 -52.63 13.09
C PRO A 802 -0.70 -51.87 14.38
N GLU A 803 -1.70 -52.46 15.05
CA GLU A 803 -2.49 -52.13 16.25
C GLU A 803 -1.78 -51.66 17.54
N SER A 804 -2.65 -51.27 18.48
CA SER A 804 -2.53 -51.07 19.94
C SER A 804 -2.19 -49.64 20.38
N GLY A 805 -2.95 -48.95 21.24
CA GLY A 805 -3.93 -49.35 22.24
C GLY A 805 -3.48 -48.76 23.58
N VAL A 806 -4.06 -47.64 24.03
CA VAL A 806 -3.83 -47.08 25.39
C VAL A 806 -5.13 -46.44 25.92
N PRO A 807 -5.50 -46.64 27.20
CA PRO A 807 -6.89 -46.76 27.62
C PRO A 807 -7.51 -45.50 28.22
N SER A 808 -8.85 -45.50 28.21
CA SER A 808 -9.71 -44.63 29.01
C SER A 808 -9.51 -44.88 30.51
N LEU A 809 -9.24 -43.81 31.27
CA LEU A 809 -9.29 -43.80 32.73
C LEU A 809 -10.28 -42.73 33.20
N ILE A 810 -11.45 -43.23 33.58
CA ILE A 810 -12.40 -42.57 34.47
C ILE A 810 -11.79 -42.60 35.88
N SER A 811 -11.66 -41.45 36.53
CA SER A 811 -11.77 -41.37 37.99
C SER A 811 -12.40 -40.04 38.39
N GLY A 812 -13.52 -40.13 39.09
CA GLY A 812 -14.23 -38.99 39.65
C GLY A 812 -13.62 -38.53 40.98
N GLY A 813 -13.72 -37.23 41.23
CA GLY A 813 -13.46 -36.60 42.52
C GLY A 813 -14.24 -35.29 42.61
N ARG A 814 -15.25 -35.26 43.49
CA ARG A 814 -16.11 -34.11 43.78
C ARG A 814 -15.36 -33.02 44.56
N GLY A 815 -15.72 -31.75 44.31
CA GLY A 815 -15.95 -30.77 45.39
C GLY A 815 -15.27 -29.40 45.29
N GLY A 816 -16.11 -28.35 45.16
CA GLY A 816 -15.81 -26.94 45.49
C GLY A 816 -15.42 -26.09 44.28
N GLY A 817 -16.23 -25.17 43.73
CA GLY A 817 -17.25 -24.33 44.36
C GLY A 817 -16.82 -22.86 44.26
N ASN A 818 -16.87 -22.28 43.06
CA ASN A 818 -16.95 -20.83 42.84
C ASN A 818 -17.81 -20.58 41.60
N GLY A 819 -19.12 -20.74 41.79
CA GLY A 819 -20.11 -20.48 40.76
C GLY A 819 -20.13 -18.99 40.43
N ARG A 820 -19.79 -18.64 39.18
CA ARG A 820 -20.43 -17.49 38.55
C ARG A 820 -21.95 -17.77 38.57
N PRO A 821 -22.81 -16.79 38.89
CA PRO A 821 -24.24 -17.00 38.78
C PRO A 821 -24.56 -17.41 37.34
N PRO A 822 -25.50 -18.32 37.11
CA PRO A 822 -25.96 -18.61 35.76
C PRO A 822 -26.42 -17.29 35.14
N ARG A 823 -25.96 -17.01 33.92
CA ARG A 823 -26.53 -15.94 33.10
C ARG A 823 -28.04 -16.21 33.06
N GLN A 824 -28.83 -15.29 33.62
CA GLN A 824 -30.26 -15.32 33.41
C GLN A 824 -30.48 -15.24 31.90
N ILE A 825 -31.05 -16.31 31.36
CA ILE A 825 -31.55 -16.35 29.99
C ILE A 825 -32.69 -15.33 29.98
N ALA A 826 -32.57 -14.30 29.16
CA ALA A 826 -33.67 -13.40 28.85
C ALA A 826 -34.78 -14.23 28.18
N THR A 827 -35.95 -14.32 28.81
CA THR A 827 -37.05 -15.21 28.40
C THR A 827 -38.11 -14.47 27.58
N SER A 828 -37.75 -13.37 26.92
CA SER A 828 -38.72 -12.42 26.35
C SER A 828 -38.09 -11.64 25.18
N VAL A 829 -38.81 -11.47 24.07
CA VAL A 829 -38.34 -10.68 22.90
C VAL A 829 -38.04 -9.23 23.27
N ASP A 830 -38.75 -8.62 24.21
CA ASP A 830 -38.44 -7.28 24.71
C ASP A 830 -37.13 -7.25 25.52
N ASP A 831 -36.81 -8.32 26.26
CA ASP A 831 -35.53 -8.46 26.97
C ASP A 831 -34.36 -8.73 26.01
N ILE A 832 -34.63 -9.42 24.89
CA ILE A 832 -33.67 -9.64 23.79
C ILE A 832 -33.44 -8.33 23.03
N GLU A 833 -34.50 -7.55 22.75
CA GLU A 833 -34.44 -6.24 22.11
C GLU A 833 -33.71 -5.22 23.01
N GLU A 834 -33.98 -5.18 24.32
CA GLU A 834 -33.23 -4.35 25.27
C GLU A 834 -31.77 -4.82 25.44
N ALA A 835 -31.52 -6.13 25.47
CA ALA A 835 -30.16 -6.67 25.56
C ALA A 835 -29.36 -6.42 24.28
N PHE A 836 -30.00 -6.49 23.12
CA PHE A 836 -29.45 -6.18 21.81
C PHE A 836 -29.21 -4.68 21.66
N GLN A 837 -30.16 -3.81 22.04
CA GLN A 837 -29.97 -2.36 22.07
C GLN A 837 -28.90 -1.95 23.09
N ARG A 838 -28.79 -2.61 24.25
CA ARG A 838 -27.68 -2.40 25.20
C ARG A 838 -26.35 -2.89 24.64
N LYS A 839 -26.32 -4.02 23.95
CA LYS A 839 -25.11 -4.56 23.30
C LYS A 839 -24.68 -3.66 22.14
N LYS A 840 -25.60 -3.31 21.23
CA LYS A 840 -25.45 -2.33 20.14
C LYS A 840 -24.98 -1.00 20.69
N LYS A 841 -25.61 -0.43 21.73
CA LYS A 841 -25.22 0.85 22.35
C LYS A 841 -23.89 0.80 23.10
N ARG A 842 -23.53 -0.34 23.70
CA ARG A 842 -22.23 -0.56 24.37
C ARG A 842 -21.11 -0.80 23.35
N GLU A 843 -21.39 -1.49 22.26
CA GLU A 843 -20.51 -1.64 21.09
C GLU A 843 -20.39 -0.30 20.35
N LEU A 844 -21.46 0.51 20.28
CA LEU A 844 -21.49 1.87 19.75
C LEU A 844 -20.69 2.83 20.65
N GLU A 845 -20.82 2.73 21.98
CA GLU A 845 -19.99 3.50 22.93
C GLU A 845 -18.54 3.03 22.92
N GLN A 846 -18.26 1.73 22.79
CA GLN A 846 -16.90 1.23 22.61
C GLN A 846 -16.30 1.64 21.27
N ALA A 847 -17.07 1.64 20.18
CA ALA A 847 -16.65 2.11 18.87
C ALA A 847 -16.49 3.63 18.82
N ARG A 848 -17.31 4.38 19.57
CA ARG A 848 -17.24 5.84 19.70
C ARG A 848 -16.08 6.28 20.63
N MET A 849 -15.81 5.53 21.70
CA MET A 849 -14.62 5.68 22.56
C MET A 849 -13.34 5.25 21.81
N ALA A 850 -13.39 4.17 21.03
CA ALA A 850 -12.31 3.77 20.12
C ALA A 850 -12.16 4.71 18.91
N GLY A 851 -13.21 5.49 18.59
CA GLY A 851 -13.21 6.59 17.64
C GLY A 851 -12.54 7.86 18.16
N ALA A 852 -12.37 7.98 19.49
CA ALA A 852 -11.66 9.08 20.15
C ALA A 852 -10.22 8.71 20.57
N GLY A 853 -9.77 7.50 20.25
CA GLY A 853 -8.44 6.98 20.62
C GLY A 853 -7.30 7.50 19.73
N ASP A 854 -7.12 8.83 19.70
CA ASP A 854 -5.82 9.54 19.67
C ASP A 854 -5.97 11.08 19.68
N MET A 855 -7.14 11.61 20.03
CA MET A 855 -7.19 12.96 20.57
C MET A 855 -7.03 12.82 22.08
N GLN A 856 -5.83 13.13 22.59
CA GLN A 856 -5.79 13.77 23.90
C GLN A 856 -6.84 14.87 23.84
N THR A 857 -7.95 14.69 24.55
CA THR A 857 -8.76 15.82 24.96
C THR A 857 -7.76 16.73 25.66
N VAL A 858 -7.33 17.78 24.96
CA VAL A 858 -6.87 18.98 25.61
C VAL A 858 -8.09 19.38 26.44
N GLN A 859 -8.13 18.93 27.69
CA GLN A 859 -8.94 19.57 28.69
C GLN A 859 -8.48 21.00 28.62
N GLN A 860 -9.29 21.82 27.96
CA GLN A 860 -9.15 23.25 28.02
C GLN A 860 -9.34 23.53 29.51
N ILE A 861 -8.22 23.68 30.22
CA ILE A 861 -8.22 24.16 31.59
C ILE A 861 -8.88 25.52 31.47
N VAL A 862 -10.17 25.58 31.78
CA VAL A 862 -10.85 26.83 32.07
C VAL A 862 -10.13 27.34 33.31
N ARG A 863 -9.11 28.16 33.08
CA ARG A 863 -8.52 28.96 34.15
C ARG A 863 -9.63 29.89 34.59
N SER A 864 -10.30 29.52 35.67
CA SER A 864 -11.07 30.44 36.49
C SER A 864 -10.08 31.44 37.09
N GLY A 865 -9.79 32.51 36.35
CA GLY A 865 -8.90 33.58 36.76
C GLY A 865 -8.80 34.64 35.69
N ASP A 866 -8.99 35.89 36.08
CA ASP A 866 -8.98 37.07 35.19
C ASP A 866 -7.74 37.09 34.28
N LYS A 867 -7.96 37.40 32.98
CA LYS A 867 -6.86 37.59 32.01
C LYS A 867 -6.03 38.81 32.43
N ILE A 868 -4.82 38.57 32.95
CA ILE A 868 -3.85 39.62 33.28
C ILE A 868 -3.44 40.35 32.00
N GLY A 869 -3.71 41.65 31.94
CA GLY A 869 -3.37 42.51 30.81
C GLY A 869 -1.87 42.72 30.69
N ARG A 870 -1.37 42.97 29.47
CA ARG A 870 0.07 43.17 29.18
C ARG A 870 0.76 44.24 30.05
N ASN A 871 0.01 45.21 30.56
CA ASN A 871 0.53 46.31 31.37
C ASN A 871 0.29 46.14 32.89
N ASP A 872 -0.37 45.06 33.31
CA ASP A 872 -0.69 44.79 34.71
C ASP A 872 0.54 44.28 35.47
N PRO A 873 0.56 44.38 36.82
CA PRO A 873 1.62 43.83 37.65
C PRO A 873 1.77 42.33 37.42
N CYS A 874 3.00 41.87 37.23
CA CYS A 874 3.28 40.47 36.95
C CYS A 874 2.99 39.61 38.21
N PRO A 875 2.21 38.52 38.10
CA PRO A 875 1.76 37.73 39.24
C PRO A 875 2.87 36.95 39.94
N CYS A 876 4.08 36.89 39.37
CA CYS A 876 5.26 36.30 40.01
C CYS A 876 5.84 37.16 41.16
N GLY A 877 5.23 38.32 41.47
CA GLY A 877 5.65 39.18 42.58
C GLY A 877 6.88 40.05 42.28
N SER A 878 7.34 40.09 41.03
CA SER A 878 8.58 40.80 40.65
C SER A 878 8.47 42.33 40.63
N GLY A 879 7.29 42.90 40.91
CA GLY A 879 7.03 44.35 40.83
C GLY A 879 7.08 44.96 39.42
N LYS A 880 7.25 44.15 38.37
CA LYS A 880 7.34 44.59 36.96
C LYS A 880 6.02 44.34 36.22
N LYS A 881 5.76 45.06 35.12
CA LYS A 881 4.61 44.80 34.23
C LYS A 881 4.75 43.44 33.53
N TYR A 882 3.65 42.72 33.33
CA TYR A 882 3.63 41.36 32.77
C TYR A 882 4.44 41.21 31.47
N LYS A 883 4.29 42.15 30.51
CA LYS A 883 5.05 42.15 29.24
C LYS A 883 6.57 42.28 29.37
N LYS A 884 7.07 42.73 30.51
CA LYS A 884 8.52 42.89 30.78
C LYS A 884 9.05 41.84 31.76
N CYS A 885 8.28 40.78 32.02
CA CYS A 885 8.65 39.66 32.87
C CYS A 885 8.12 38.36 32.25
N CYS A 886 7.19 37.65 32.88
CA CYS A 886 6.71 36.34 32.39
C CYS A 886 6.07 36.40 30.99
N GLY A 887 5.62 37.57 30.52
CA GLY A 887 5.09 37.78 29.17
C GLY A 887 6.10 38.31 28.14
N SER A 888 7.41 38.31 28.43
CA SER A 888 8.44 38.83 27.51
C SER A 888 8.92 37.83 26.45
N GLY A 889 8.42 36.59 26.48
CA GLY A 889 8.80 35.52 25.56
C GLY A 889 7.62 34.91 24.80
N ALA A 890 6.49 35.62 24.73
CA ALA A 890 5.27 35.21 24.02
C ALA A 890 4.89 36.20 22.91
#